data_AF-A0A968NDC1-F1
#
_entry.id   AF-A0A968NDC1-F1
#
_cell.length_a   1.000
_cell.length_b   1.000
_cell.length_c   1.000
_cell.angle_alpha   90.00
_cell.angle_beta   90.00
_cell.angle_gamma   90.00
#
_symmetry.space_group_name_H-M   'P 1'
#
loop_
_entity.id
_entity.type
_entity.pdbx_description
1 polymer ?
#
loop_
_entity_poly.entity_id
_entity_poly.type
_entity_poly.pdbx_seq_one_letter_code
_entity_poly.pdbx_strand_id
1 'polypeptide(L)'
;MNRPTSTPHTPPAGWRRAAWRVLRWRVIAVLLLLGVSLPPVPTPPAQASESTSLAVQAFLDQQPGVLKSYTDNGSSAATIIESNSLYYGLSPHLLLALLETTGGLLTNPTPDPMVLRYPFGLAGPEGFAKQIEWASRELRAGLGPYERAPALVFSDGQTLTLDLHQPPEGIAIQRFLAQGRTQAEWEQLHDRIGQIFTAYFHSTVAQLFSAPTLTPPPAAPERSPQTDTGFLHLPWPSGTNVIHTAWFDHAYPMVDVGYDGNTIMVTYRGIEQVPYNGHDGHDYYFPDQPIGTPILAAAAGIAYARSGIGSVFGGNGVVILHPNGYETVYWHLDQFAPILAGVVNSNQGVRVNTGDFIGTSGATGCGGGCDAAHLHFEVRYQGRQVDPYGWYGVGPDPCERYAGCAPSVWLWHASLRGTLDFTPPDAPNAARYGPRTGLAPHTPPTDTTQAAAGDSAGPTPARPDPNAPPIATLTLNPPHDLLLQVHFDGTPLQQIGTGFAHVVGTPTWHGGRYALAIGLPPEAELAYPAEGNLAPQAGTISVWVYVPDNGYPQTFTNRHYVVSASATPHDTMRIYPGTLALRRVTDPGGSPFWDFWTVSDDGRERHELRANDTLSPGWHHLALTWDAAAGHKALYLNGSEAASTSAVRLPTRLGEALHVGRFTHGSDPSGMIFDELLVYRRVLSAAEMRELAQRNAPLPASATRIATTTLRLDLNASTLNGAIMAVQLGRDGVFSEPQPYNDTFAWELPPVEGTYELGVRLLDQANTTTLITRTISLDFAPVLSATLQASTLLTATLALTATDLHQPLEMQISPTAAFSDTAWQAYTPTLALDWQWRADSAERAPFYVRVRDAGGQVSQVVQLDAPLTRVYLPLVVR
;
A
#
# COMPACT_ATOMS: atom_id res chain seq x y z
N MET A 1 58.23 -48.03 -41.88
CA MET A 1 59.08 -48.35 -40.72
C MET A 1 58.34 -48.01 -39.44
N ASN A 2 58.07 -49.05 -38.64
CA ASN A 2 57.86 -49.10 -37.18
C ASN A 2 56.97 -48.09 -36.42
N ARG A 3 55.87 -48.69 -35.91
CA ARG A 3 55.35 -48.70 -34.52
C ARG A 3 54.31 -47.66 -34.08
N PRO A 4 53.43 -48.02 -33.11
CA PRO A 4 51.98 -47.92 -33.25
C PRO A 4 51.26 -47.12 -32.13
N THR A 5 49.94 -47.04 -32.31
CA THR A 5 48.84 -46.53 -31.46
C THR A 5 48.85 -46.89 -29.96
N SER A 6 48.45 -45.96 -29.09
CA SER A 6 47.54 -46.22 -27.95
C SER A 6 47.00 -44.92 -27.30
N THR A 7 45.80 -45.05 -26.74
CA THR A 7 44.83 -44.10 -26.15
C THR A 7 45.30 -43.31 -24.92
N PRO A 8 44.62 -42.20 -24.55
CA PRO A 8 44.98 -41.39 -23.38
C PRO A 8 44.43 -41.96 -22.07
N HIS A 9 45.32 -42.12 -21.08
CA HIS A 9 44.99 -42.34 -19.66
C HIS A 9 45.07 -41.02 -18.88
N THR A 10 44.03 -40.74 -18.11
CA THR A 10 43.94 -39.68 -17.09
C THR A 10 44.82 -39.99 -15.87
N PRO A 11 45.53 -39.01 -15.28
CA PRO A 11 46.08 -39.12 -13.92
C PRO A 11 45.29 -38.27 -12.89
N PRO A 12 45.39 -38.57 -11.57
CA PRO A 12 44.34 -38.32 -10.59
C PRO A 12 44.49 -37.03 -9.77
N ALA A 13 43.35 -36.60 -9.23
CA ALA A 13 43.15 -35.42 -8.41
C ALA A 13 43.81 -35.54 -7.02
N GLY A 14 44.89 -34.80 -6.77
CA GLY A 14 45.52 -34.79 -5.45
C GLY A 14 46.31 -33.54 -5.05
N TRP A 15 46.44 -32.52 -5.91
CA TRP A 15 47.40 -31.43 -5.67
C TRP A 15 46.81 -30.02 -5.64
N ARG A 16 45.48 -29.86 -5.77
CA ARG A 16 44.83 -28.52 -5.75
C ARG A 16 44.18 -28.11 -4.43
N ARG A 17 44.21 -28.95 -3.37
CA ARG A 17 43.56 -28.64 -2.08
C ARG A 17 44.50 -28.11 -0.97
N ALA A 18 45.83 -28.14 -1.15
CA ALA A 18 46.77 -27.67 -0.13
C ALA A 18 47.14 -26.18 -0.26
N ALA A 19 47.17 -25.62 -1.47
CA ALA A 19 47.54 -24.22 -1.70
C ALA A 19 46.43 -23.21 -1.32
N TRP A 20 45.16 -23.64 -1.30
CA TRP A 20 44.01 -22.78 -0.97
C TRP A 20 43.70 -22.68 0.55
N ARG A 21 44.26 -23.57 1.37
CA ARG A 21 44.07 -23.52 2.84
C ARG A 21 45.02 -22.54 3.54
N VAL A 22 46.24 -22.35 3.02
CA VAL A 22 47.22 -21.43 3.62
C VAL A 22 46.93 -19.95 3.26
N LEU A 23 46.32 -19.70 2.09
CA LEU A 23 45.95 -18.33 1.67
C LEU A 23 44.68 -17.83 2.39
N ARG A 24 43.74 -18.72 2.77
CA ARG A 24 42.55 -18.37 3.58
C ARG A 24 42.90 -17.93 5.00
N TRP A 25 43.87 -18.58 5.66
CA TRP A 25 44.27 -18.22 7.02
C TRP A 25 45.07 -16.91 7.10
N ARG A 26 45.79 -16.51 6.04
CA ARG A 26 46.51 -15.23 6.01
C ARG A 26 45.64 -14.04 5.63
N VAL A 27 44.54 -14.24 4.89
CA VAL A 27 43.57 -13.16 4.59
C VAL A 27 42.60 -12.94 5.76
N ILE A 28 42.23 -13.99 6.50
CA ILE A 28 41.42 -13.85 7.73
C ILE A 28 42.23 -13.19 8.86
N ALA A 29 43.52 -13.51 9.01
CA ALA A 29 44.37 -12.88 10.02
C ALA A 29 44.68 -11.39 9.73
N VAL A 30 44.65 -10.96 8.47
CA VAL A 30 44.88 -9.55 8.09
C VAL A 30 43.58 -8.73 8.15
N LEU A 31 42.40 -9.33 7.93
CA LEU A 31 41.11 -8.68 8.13
C LEU A 31 40.70 -8.58 9.62
N LEU A 32 41.21 -9.46 10.48
CA LEU A 32 41.05 -9.36 11.94
C LEU A 32 41.96 -8.29 12.60
N LEU A 33 42.95 -7.76 11.87
CA LEU A 33 43.86 -6.73 12.39
C LEU A 33 43.42 -5.27 12.11
N LEU A 34 42.30 -5.09 11.41
CA LEU A 34 41.63 -3.79 11.23
C LEU A 34 40.20 -3.76 11.78
N GLY A 35 39.73 -4.88 12.36
CA GLY A 35 38.49 -4.90 13.13
C GLY A 35 38.72 -4.15 14.43
N VAL A 36 38.08 -3.00 14.59
CA VAL A 36 37.94 -2.32 15.88
C VAL A 36 37.27 -3.32 16.83
N SER A 37 38.04 -4.03 17.64
CA SER A 37 37.48 -4.85 18.71
C SER A 37 36.80 -3.90 19.68
N LEU A 38 35.48 -4.01 19.82
CA LEU A 38 34.74 -3.24 20.80
C LEU A 38 35.35 -3.50 22.19
N PRO A 39 35.58 -2.47 23.02
CA PRO A 39 36.14 -2.66 24.34
C PRO A 39 35.23 -3.58 25.18
N PRO A 40 35.80 -4.37 26.12
CA PRO A 40 35.00 -5.21 27.02
C PRO A 40 34.01 -4.35 27.82
N VAL A 41 32.79 -4.86 28.01
CA VAL A 41 31.73 -4.18 28.77
C VAL A 41 32.23 -3.90 30.20
N PRO A 42 32.34 -2.63 30.63
CA PRO A 42 32.72 -2.30 32.01
C PRO A 42 31.62 -2.72 32.98
N THR A 43 32.00 -3.26 34.14
CA THR A 43 31.07 -3.54 35.26
C THR A 43 30.66 -2.24 35.98
N PRO A 44 29.37 -1.90 36.04
CA PRO A 44 28.90 -0.71 36.76
C PRO A 44 28.88 -0.90 38.29
N PRO A 45 28.90 0.20 39.08
CA PRO A 45 28.67 0.15 40.53
C PRO A 45 27.21 -0.26 40.84
N ALA A 46 27.02 -0.92 41.98
CA ALA A 46 25.83 -1.74 42.26
C ALA A 46 24.50 -1.00 42.51
N GLN A 47 23.42 -1.69 42.11
CA GLN A 47 22.01 -1.61 42.54
C GLN A 47 21.10 -0.50 41.97
N ALA A 48 20.22 -0.90 41.04
CA ALA A 48 18.87 -0.35 40.91
C ALA A 48 17.87 -1.52 40.75
N SER A 49 16.80 -1.54 41.56
CA SER A 49 15.76 -2.57 41.51
C SER A 49 14.86 -2.39 40.29
N GLU A 50 14.43 -3.51 39.69
CA GLU A 50 13.43 -3.56 38.61
C GLU A 50 12.10 -2.92 39.04
N SER A 51 11.97 -1.65 38.70
CA SER A 51 10.68 -1.04 38.42
C SER A 51 10.85 -0.22 37.14
N THR A 52 9.79 -0.08 36.37
CA THR A 52 9.66 0.67 35.10
C THR A 52 9.89 2.19 35.26
N SER A 53 10.70 2.62 36.23
CA SER A 53 10.72 4.01 36.69
C SER A 53 11.36 4.95 35.67
N LEU A 54 10.62 6.02 35.36
CA LEU A 54 11.01 7.23 34.64
C LEU A 54 12.07 8.05 35.43
N ALA A 55 13.22 7.42 35.70
CA ALA A 55 14.31 7.99 36.49
C ALA A 55 15.64 7.98 35.69
N VAL A 56 15.55 8.22 34.39
CA VAL A 56 16.70 8.12 33.47
C VAL A 56 17.79 9.11 33.87
N GLN A 57 17.45 10.33 34.28
CA GLN A 57 18.48 11.29 34.71
C GLN A 57 19.26 10.78 35.92
N ALA A 58 18.58 10.25 36.94
CA ALA A 58 19.23 9.71 38.14
C ALA A 58 20.09 8.49 37.83
N PHE A 59 19.70 7.68 36.85
CA PHE A 59 20.54 6.59 36.32
C PHE A 59 21.77 7.13 35.59
N LEU A 60 21.58 8.10 34.68
CA LEU A 60 22.67 8.71 33.90
C LEU A 60 23.70 9.42 34.78
N ASP A 61 23.27 10.07 35.87
CA ASP A 61 24.15 10.74 36.83
C ASP A 61 25.17 9.78 37.48
N GLN A 62 24.83 8.49 37.57
CA GLN A 62 25.71 7.43 38.08
C GLN A 62 26.67 6.89 37.01
N GLN A 63 26.48 7.25 35.74
CA GLN A 63 27.30 6.76 34.63
C GLN A 63 28.43 7.74 34.28
N PRO A 64 29.57 7.23 33.76
CA PRO A 64 30.68 8.09 33.35
C PRO A 64 30.43 8.78 32.00
N GLY A 65 29.46 8.31 31.20
CA GLY A 65 29.20 8.76 29.84
C GLY A 65 28.62 10.17 29.70
N VAL A 66 28.57 10.64 28.44
CA VAL A 66 28.22 12.01 28.09
C VAL A 66 26.74 12.36 28.31
N LEU A 67 25.84 11.37 28.32
CA LEU A 67 24.39 11.61 28.28
C LEU A 67 23.85 12.35 29.50
N LYS A 68 24.49 12.23 30.68
CA LYS A 68 24.05 12.92 31.91
C LYS A 68 24.03 14.44 31.81
N SER A 69 24.86 15.00 30.93
CA SER A 69 24.96 16.44 30.68
C SER A 69 24.58 16.85 29.25
N TYR A 70 24.19 15.89 28.41
CA TYR A 70 23.89 16.17 27.01
C TYR A 70 22.49 16.77 26.86
N THR A 71 22.39 17.78 25.99
CA THR A 71 21.12 18.38 25.60
C THR A 71 21.02 18.47 24.08
N ASP A 72 19.81 18.31 23.56
CA ASP A 72 19.45 18.52 22.15
C ASP A 72 18.26 19.50 22.11
N ASN A 73 18.45 20.63 21.42
CA ASN A 73 17.50 21.76 21.38
C ASN A 73 16.95 22.18 22.76
N GLY A 74 17.82 22.18 23.78
CA GLY A 74 17.46 22.59 25.15
C GLY A 74 16.79 21.50 26.00
N SER A 75 16.47 20.34 25.44
CA SER A 75 15.97 19.17 26.20
C SER A 75 17.13 18.26 26.60
N SER A 76 17.14 17.74 27.83
CA SER A 76 18.16 16.77 28.25
C SER A 76 17.97 15.42 27.56
N ALA A 77 19.05 14.63 27.45
CA ALA A 77 18.95 13.25 26.96
C ALA A 77 17.93 12.42 27.75
N ALA A 78 17.87 12.60 29.06
CA ALA A 78 16.90 11.93 29.92
C ALA A 78 15.45 12.31 29.57
N THR A 79 15.15 13.60 29.38
CA THR A 79 13.82 14.05 28.96
C THR A 79 13.43 13.46 27.61
N ILE A 80 14.35 13.43 26.65
CA ILE A 80 14.10 12.88 25.31
C ILE A 80 13.79 11.38 25.37
N ILE A 81 14.60 10.60 26.10
CA ILE A 81 14.45 9.16 26.23
C ILE A 81 13.14 8.82 26.95
N GLU A 82 12.86 9.47 28.08
CA GLU A 82 11.64 9.20 28.86
C GLU A 82 10.37 9.63 28.12
N SER A 83 10.42 10.75 27.40
CA SER A 83 9.27 11.24 26.63
C SER A 83 8.90 10.26 25.51
N ASN A 84 9.89 9.75 24.77
CA ASN A 84 9.64 8.72 23.75
C ASN A 84 9.22 7.39 24.37
N SER A 85 9.82 7.00 25.50
CA SER A 85 9.44 5.79 26.25
C SER A 85 7.97 5.83 26.68
N LEU A 86 7.53 6.96 27.23
CA LEU A 86 6.13 7.19 27.61
C LEU A 86 5.20 7.21 26.41
N TYR A 87 5.60 7.82 25.30
CA TYR A 87 4.76 7.89 24.11
C TYR A 87 4.56 6.50 23.50
N TYR A 88 5.64 5.78 23.22
CA TYR A 88 5.60 4.49 22.52
C TYR A 88 5.35 3.28 23.44
N GLY A 89 5.20 3.49 24.75
CA GLY A 89 5.03 2.41 25.72
C GLY A 89 6.24 1.47 25.79
N LEU A 90 7.45 2.02 25.71
CA LEU A 90 8.70 1.28 25.72
C LEU A 90 9.47 1.49 27.03
N SER A 91 10.28 0.51 27.41
CA SER A 91 11.19 0.65 28.54
C SER A 91 12.34 1.61 28.19
N PRO A 92 12.62 2.65 29.01
CA PRO A 92 13.78 3.51 28.79
C PRO A 92 15.11 2.75 28.89
N HIS A 93 15.16 1.64 29.64
CA HIS A 93 16.35 0.78 29.74
C HIS A 93 16.72 0.14 28.41
N LEU A 94 15.73 -0.17 27.56
CA LEU A 94 15.97 -0.71 26.22
C LEU A 94 16.70 0.32 25.34
N LEU A 95 16.22 1.56 25.33
CA LEU A 95 16.87 2.65 24.58
C LEU A 95 18.28 2.92 25.11
N LEU A 96 18.46 2.97 26.44
CA LEU A 96 19.77 3.14 27.07
C LEU A 96 20.74 2.00 26.70
N ALA A 97 20.28 0.75 26.69
CA ALA A 97 21.08 -0.40 26.29
C ALA A 97 21.50 -0.31 24.82
N LEU A 98 20.59 0.10 23.93
CA LEU A 98 20.90 0.31 22.51
C LEU A 98 21.91 1.44 22.31
N LEU A 99 21.76 2.58 23.00
CA LEU A 99 22.69 3.72 22.94
C LEU A 99 24.10 3.32 23.39
N GLU A 100 24.22 2.45 24.38
CA GLU A 100 25.51 1.88 24.79
C GLU A 100 26.04 0.87 23.76
N THR A 101 25.16 0.03 23.21
CA THR A 101 25.50 -1.02 22.24
C THR A 101 26.11 -0.42 20.97
N THR A 102 25.47 0.60 20.40
CA THR A 102 25.85 1.19 19.11
C THR A 102 26.81 2.36 19.27
N GLY A 103 26.65 3.17 20.32
CA GLY A 103 27.40 4.42 20.48
C GLY A 103 28.32 4.50 21.71
N GLY A 104 28.22 3.55 22.65
CA GLY A 104 28.99 3.59 23.90
C GLY A 104 28.66 4.81 24.78
N LEU A 105 27.43 5.32 24.69
CA LEU A 105 27.07 6.64 25.24
C LEU A 105 26.85 6.66 26.76
N LEU A 106 26.71 5.52 27.42
CA LEU A 106 26.67 5.41 28.88
C LEU A 106 28.08 5.38 29.48
N THR A 107 29.06 4.84 28.74
CA THR A 107 30.43 4.66 29.25
C THR A 107 31.42 5.73 28.78
N ASN A 108 31.21 6.31 27.60
CA ASN A 108 32.15 7.25 26.99
C ASN A 108 31.83 8.72 27.33
N PRO A 109 32.69 9.43 28.10
CA PRO A 109 32.47 10.85 28.42
C PRO A 109 32.72 11.79 27.23
N THR A 110 33.45 11.33 26.20
CA THR A 110 33.87 12.16 25.06
C THR A 110 33.69 11.38 23.74
N PRO A 111 32.47 11.02 23.34
CA PRO A 111 32.23 10.35 22.06
C PRO A 111 32.44 11.31 20.89
N ASP A 112 32.68 10.74 19.71
CA ASP A 112 32.73 11.51 18.48
C ASP A 112 31.39 12.26 18.28
N PRO A 113 31.39 13.56 17.92
CA PRO A 113 30.16 14.31 17.65
C PRO A 113 29.21 13.64 16.65
N MET A 114 29.73 12.87 15.69
CA MET A 114 28.91 12.09 14.76
C MET A 114 28.09 11.00 15.47
N VAL A 115 28.63 10.37 16.50
CA VAL A 115 27.91 9.36 17.30
C VAL A 115 26.77 10.00 18.08
N LEU A 116 26.92 11.25 18.55
CA LEU A 116 25.82 11.97 19.18
C LEU A 116 24.71 12.37 18.19
N ARG A 117 25.06 12.65 16.93
CA ARG A 117 24.10 12.98 15.87
C ARG A 117 23.39 11.74 15.30
N TYR A 118 24.07 10.59 15.31
CA TYR A 118 23.59 9.31 14.78
C TYR A 118 23.87 8.17 15.77
N PRO A 119 23.27 8.20 16.98
CA PRO A 119 23.61 7.25 18.03
C PRO A 119 23.30 5.80 17.68
N PHE A 120 22.38 5.56 16.74
CA PHE A 120 22.07 4.22 16.21
C PHE A 120 22.55 4.00 14.77
N GLY A 121 23.41 4.88 14.24
CA GLY A 121 23.98 4.77 12.89
C GLY A 121 23.28 5.61 11.83
N LEU A 122 23.87 5.63 10.63
CA LEU A 122 23.50 6.52 9.51
C LEU A 122 22.21 6.11 8.77
N ALA A 123 21.62 4.95 9.10
CA ALA A 123 20.33 4.55 8.55
C ALA A 123 19.17 5.40 9.08
N GLY A 124 19.32 5.93 10.29
CA GLY A 124 18.33 6.79 10.94
C GLY A 124 18.45 8.27 10.56
N PRO A 125 17.45 9.09 10.91
CA PRO A 125 17.46 10.52 10.64
C PRO A 125 18.62 11.25 11.37
N GLU A 126 18.93 12.46 10.92
CA GLU A 126 19.95 13.28 11.57
C GLU A 126 19.43 13.93 12.85
N GLY A 127 20.11 13.72 13.97
CA GLY A 127 19.85 14.39 15.26
C GLY A 127 19.48 13.40 16.37
N PHE A 128 19.94 13.68 17.60
CA PHE A 128 19.76 12.77 18.73
C PHE A 128 18.28 12.51 19.03
N ALA A 129 17.47 13.57 19.20
CA ALA A 129 16.05 13.42 19.48
C ALA A 129 15.30 12.67 18.38
N LYS A 130 15.61 12.95 17.10
CA LYS A 130 15.01 12.27 15.95
C LYS A 130 15.41 10.79 15.86
N GLN A 131 16.63 10.47 16.25
CA GLN A 131 17.12 9.08 16.32
C GLN A 131 16.45 8.28 17.44
N ILE A 132 16.23 8.89 18.61
CA ILE A 132 15.46 8.26 19.70
C ILE A 132 14.01 7.99 19.28
N GLU A 133 13.36 8.97 18.66
CA GLU A 133 11.99 8.82 18.14
C GLU A 133 11.90 7.71 17.09
N TRP A 134 12.80 7.74 16.10
CA TRP A 134 12.90 6.71 15.08
C TRP A 134 13.10 5.32 15.69
N ALA A 135 14.08 5.15 16.57
CA ALA A 135 14.33 3.86 17.20
C ALA A 135 13.14 3.36 18.01
N SER A 136 12.46 4.25 18.74
CA SER A 136 11.28 3.89 19.53
C SER A 136 10.15 3.37 18.63
N ARG A 137 9.91 4.03 17.50
CA ARG A 137 8.93 3.60 16.51
C ARG A 137 9.28 2.24 15.88
N GLU A 138 10.52 2.06 15.44
CA GLU A 138 10.99 0.80 14.83
C GLU A 138 10.93 -0.37 15.81
N LEU A 139 11.28 -0.16 17.08
CA LEU A 139 11.21 -1.18 18.12
C LEU A 139 9.77 -1.60 18.41
N ARG A 140 8.84 -0.63 18.45
CA ARG A 140 7.42 -0.90 18.67
C ARG A 140 6.82 -1.70 17.51
N ALA A 141 7.14 -1.31 16.27
CA ALA A 141 6.77 -2.06 15.06
C ALA A 141 7.42 -3.47 15.00
N GLY A 142 8.55 -3.64 15.67
CA GLY A 142 9.27 -4.91 15.78
C GLY A 142 8.61 -5.95 16.70
N LEU A 143 7.55 -5.62 17.43
CA LEU A 143 6.89 -6.53 18.37
C LEU A 143 5.90 -7.51 17.69
N GLY A 144 5.73 -7.45 16.37
CA GLY A 144 4.93 -8.39 15.56
C GLY A 144 3.75 -7.73 14.82
N PRO A 145 2.77 -8.52 14.30
CA PRO A 145 2.69 -9.96 14.41
C PRO A 145 3.58 -10.50 13.32
N TYR A 146 3.94 -11.77 13.43
CA TYR A 146 4.69 -12.40 12.37
C TYR A 146 3.89 -13.58 11.86
N GLU A 147 3.20 -13.39 10.73
CA GLU A 147 2.61 -14.51 9.99
C GLU A 147 3.70 -15.44 9.43
N ARG A 148 4.88 -14.87 9.14
CA ARG A 148 6.07 -15.56 8.71
C ARG A 148 7.29 -14.99 9.42
N ALA A 149 8.28 -15.85 9.61
CA ALA A 149 9.58 -15.46 10.17
C ALA A 149 10.20 -14.30 9.37
N PRO A 150 10.54 -13.16 9.99
CA PRO A 150 11.11 -12.02 9.29
C PRO A 150 12.53 -12.32 8.81
N ALA A 151 12.85 -11.91 7.59
CA ALA A 151 14.19 -11.97 7.03
C ALA A 151 14.91 -10.62 7.21
N LEU A 152 16.04 -10.63 7.90
CA LEU A 152 16.99 -9.53 7.96
C LEU A 152 17.73 -9.45 6.63
N VAL A 153 17.86 -8.24 6.09
CA VAL A 153 18.67 -7.95 4.90
C VAL A 153 19.78 -6.99 5.31
N PHE A 154 21.02 -7.41 5.10
CA PHE A 154 22.21 -6.66 5.50
C PHE A 154 22.76 -5.82 4.34
N SER A 155 23.57 -4.79 4.64
CA SER A 155 24.13 -3.86 3.65
C SER A 155 25.13 -4.49 2.68
N ASP A 156 25.65 -5.68 3.02
CA ASP A 156 26.51 -6.52 2.17
C ASP A 156 25.71 -7.51 1.29
N GLY A 157 24.37 -7.44 1.31
CA GLY A 157 23.47 -8.27 0.53
C GLY A 157 23.22 -9.67 1.12
N GLN A 158 23.77 -9.99 2.30
CA GLN A 158 23.42 -11.22 3.01
C GLN A 158 22.01 -11.13 3.61
N THR A 159 21.43 -12.29 3.90
CA THR A 159 20.12 -12.38 4.55
C THR A 159 20.12 -13.42 5.68
N LEU A 160 19.35 -13.15 6.74
CA LEU A 160 19.15 -14.05 7.88
C LEU A 160 17.67 -14.09 8.25
N THR A 161 17.06 -15.27 8.25
CA THR A 161 15.67 -15.45 8.72
C THR A 161 15.64 -15.69 10.23
N LEU A 162 14.84 -14.92 10.97
CA LEU A 162 14.74 -15.00 12.42
C LEU A 162 13.79 -16.12 12.88
N ASP A 163 14.07 -16.71 14.04
CA ASP A 163 13.17 -17.68 14.68
C ASP A 163 12.02 -16.96 15.41
N LEU A 164 10.78 -17.40 15.21
CA LEU A 164 9.61 -16.85 15.92
C LEU A 164 9.39 -17.49 17.31
N HIS A 165 10.15 -18.51 17.67
CA HIS A 165 10.12 -19.08 19.02
C HIS A 165 10.87 -18.23 20.05
N GLN A 166 11.65 -17.25 19.61
CA GLN A 166 12.28 -16.30 20.52
C GLN A 166 11.28 -15.19 20.94
N PRO A 167 11.53 -14.52 22.07
CA PRO A 167 10.73 -13.41 22.54
C PRO A 167 10.62 -12.27 21.50
N PRO A 168 9.43 -11.68 21.30
CA PRO A 168 9.18 -10.63 20.31
C PRO A 168 10.06 -9.38 20.47
N GLU A 169 10.44 -9.03 21.69
CA GLU A 169 11.38 -7.94 21.97
C GLU A 169 12.77 -8.24 21.39
N GLY A 170 13.20 -9.50 21.47
CA GLY A 170 14.45 -9.97 20.85
C GLY A 170 14.40 -9.89 19.32
N ILE A 171 13.24 -10.17 18.72
CA ILE A 171 13.02 -10.00 17.28
C ILE A 171 13.10 -8.51 16.90
N ALA A 172 12.42 -7.64 17.65
CA ALA A 172 12.42 -6.20 17.43
C ALA A 172 13.84 -5.60 17.46
N ILE A 173 14.63 -5.98 18.47
CA ILE A 173 16.02 -5.55 18.61
C ILE A 173 16.87 -6.02 17.44
N GLN A 174 16.77 -7.29 17.05
CA GLN A 174 17.55 -7.86 15.96
C GLN A 174 17.22 -7.20 14.61
N ARG A 175 15.94 -6.93 14.35
CA ARG A 175 15.49 -6.17 13.18
C ARG A 175 16.07 -4.76 13.17
N PHE A 176 15.98 -4.05 14.29
CA PHE A 176 16.49 -2.69 14.41
C PHE A 176 18.01 -2.63 14.20
N LEU A 177 18.77 -3.53 14.83
CA LEU A 177 20.23 -3.55 14.70
C LEU A 177 20.70 -3.87 13.27
N ALA A 178 19.92 -4.60 12.46
CA ALA A 178 20.30 -4.97 11.10
C ALA A 178 20.34 -3.77 10.14
N GLN A 179 19.58 -2.71 10.43
CA GLN A 179 19.38 -1.59 9.52
C GLN A 179 20.71 -0.87 9.22
N GLY A 180 21.10 -0.85 7.93
CA GLY A 180 22.29 -0.18 7.43
C GLY A 180 23.62 -0.82 7.81
N ARG A 181 23.63 -2.08 8.29
CA ARG A 181 24.85 -2.77 8.75
C ARG A 181 25.13 -4.04 7.95
N THR A 182 26.40 -4.41 7.88
CA THR A 182 26.82 -5.73 7.35
C THR A 182 26.47 -6.83 8.34
N GLN A 183 26.41 -8.09 7.90
CA GLN A 183 26.09 -9.20 8.80
C GLN A 183 27.12 -9.31 9.94
N ALA A 184 28.41 -9.11 9.64
CA ALA A 184 29.48 -9.21 10.63
C ALA A 184 29.41 -8.11 11.71
N GLU A 185 29.03 -6.89 11.34
CA GLU A 185 28.80 -5.81 12.31
C GLU A 185 27.56 -6.09 13.17
N TRP A 186 26.50 -6.61 12.55
CA TRP A 186 25.28 -6.99 13.26
C TRP A 186 25.53 -8.09 14.31
N GLU A 187 26.28 -9.15 13.96
CA GLU A 187 26.61 -10.25 14.88
C GLU A 187 27.33 -9.72 16.13
N GLN A 188 28.28 -8.80 15.96
CA GLN A 188 28.99 -8.19 17.09
C GLN A 188 28.09 -7.36 17.99
N LEU A 189 27.16 -6.59 17.42
CA LEU A 189 26.21 -5.77 18.19
C LEU A 189 25.14 -6.61 18.89
N HIS A 190 24.69 -7.68 18.24
CA HIS A 190 23.74 -8.63 18.81
C HIS A 190 24.32 -9.34 20.04
N ASP A 191 25.57 -9.81 19.99
CA ASP A 191 26.24 -10.39 21.16
C ASP A 191 26.45 -9.34 22.27
N ARG A 192 26.77 -8.10 21.88
CA ARG A 192 27.07 -7.00 22.80
C ARG A 192 25.86 -6.50 23.57
N ILE A 193 24.68 -6.40 22.94
CA ILE A 193 23.48 -5.88 23.62
C ILE A 193 23.07 -6.77 24.78
N GLY A 194 23.20 -8.10 24.65
CA GLY A 194 22.94 -9.03 25.75
C GLY A 194 23.88 -8.80 26.94
N GLN A 195 25.17 -8.59 26.66
CA GLN A 195 26.15 -8.31 27.72
C GLN A 195 25.84 -7.01 28.47
N ILE A 196 25.46 -5.96 27.74
CA ILE A 196 25.08 -4.65 28.31
C ILE A 196 23.83 -4.77 29.16
N PHE A 197 22.78 -5.43 28.66
CA PHE A 197 21.52 -5.53 29.40
C PHE A 197 21.71 -6.27 30.72
N THR A 198 22.49 -7.36 30.70
CA THR A 198 22.87 -8.11 31.90
C THR A 198 23.70 -7.25 32.87
N ALA A 199 24.68 -6.50 32.35
CA ALA A 199 25.59 -5.70 33.17
C ALA A 199 24.91 -4.51 33.86
N TYR A 200 23.97 -3.84 33.19
CA TYR A 200 23.36 -2.61 33.69
C TYR A 200 22.00 -2.82 34.37
N PHE A 201 21.24 -3.84 33.98
CA PHE A 201 19.84 -3.98 34.39
C PHE A 201 19.54 -5.31 35.09
N HIS A 202 20.55 -6.16 35.35
CA HIS A 202 20.50 -7.36 36.21
C HIS A 202 19.47 -8.46 35.82
N SER A 203 18.78 -8.32 34.70
CA SER A 203 17.87 -9.31 34.13
C SER A 203 18.60 -10.28 33.19
N THR A 204 18.31 -11.58 33.27
CA THR A 204 18.93 -12.58 32.36
C THR A 204 18.36 -12.48 30.96
N VAL A 205 19.20 -12.06 30.01
CA VAL A 205 19.01 -12.11 28.55
C VAL A 205 18.49 -13.45 28.03
N ALA A 206 18.77 -14.55 28.74
CA ALA A 206 18.22 -15.87 28.42
C ALA A 206 16.68 -15.88 28.32
N GLN A 207 15.96 -14.96 28.97
CA GLN A 207 14.50 -14.83 28.83
C GLN A 207 14.04 -14.00 27.63
N LEU A 208 14.91 -13.21 27.00
CA LEU A 208 14.63 -12.36 25.82
C LEU A 208 15.11 -12.98 24.49
N PHE A 209 15.96 -14.01 24.55
CA PHE A 209 16.57 -14.65 23.36
C PHE A 209 16.54 -16.19 23.37
N SER A 210 15.94 -16.84 24.38
CA SER A 210 15.78 -18.32 24.36
C SER A 210 14.36 -18.71 23.98
N ALA A 211 14.23 -19.73 23.13
CA ALA A 211 12.97 -20.42 22.92
C ALA A 211 12.47 -21.02 24.25
N PRO A 212 11.22 -20.78 24.66
CA PRO A 212 10.68 -21.45 25.84
C PRO A 212 10.62 -22.95 25.54
N THR A 213 11.10 -23.76 26.47
CA THR A 213 10.76 -25.18 26.49
C THR A 213 9.24 -25.26 26.54
N LEU A 214 8.65 -25.86 25.50
CA LEU A 214 7.21 -26.04 25.35
C LEU A 214 6.65 -26.86 26.50
N THR A 215 6.27 -26.21 27.60
CA THR A 215 4.98 -26.51 28.19
C THR A 215 3.96 -25.71 27.41
N PRO A 216 2.99 -26.35 26.74
CA PRO A 216 1.91 -25.61 26.10
C PRO A 216 1.26 -24.70 27.15
N PRO A 217 0.85 -23.47 26.78
CA PRO A 217 0.09 -22.65 27.70
C PRO A 217 -1.09 -23.50 28.20
N PRO A 218 -1.42 -23.46 29.50
CA PRO A 218 -2.67 -24.05 29.94
C PRO A 218 -3.77 -23.49 29.03
N ALA A 219 -4.71 -24.35 28.62
CA ALA A 219 -5.84 -23.96 27.79
C ALA A 219 -6.39 -22.62 28.29
N ALA A 220 -6.59 -21.68 27.35
CA ALA A 220 -7.19 -20.38 27.63
C ALA A 220 -8.31 -20.58 28.67
N PRO A 221 -8.30 -19.84 29.80
CA PRO A 221 -9.33 -20.01 30.80
C PRO A 221 -10.68 -19.86 30.09
N GLU A 222 -11.53 -20.89 30.20
CA GLU A 222 -12.94 -20.79 29.82
C GLU A 222 -13.50 -19.50 30.43
N ARG A 223 -14.23 -18.70 29.63
CA ARG A 223 -14.85 -17.41 30.00
C ARG A 223 -14.85 -17.18 31.51
N SER A 224 -13.81 -16.51 32.02
CA SER A 224 -13.86 -16.03 33.39
C SER A 224 -15.07 -15.10 33.49
N PRO A 225 -16.02 -15.32 34.41
CA PRO A 225 -17.10 -14.39 34.61
C PRO A 225 -16.45 -13.06 35.01
N GLN A 226 -16.50 -12.06 34.12
CA GLN A 226 -15.86 -10.76 34.36
C GLN A 226 -16.46 -10.18 35.65
N THR A 227 -15.64 -10.11 36.70
CA THR A 227 -16.06 -9.64 38.01
C THR A 227 -16.29 -8.14 37.98
N ASP A 228 -17.35 -7.72 38.66
CA ASP A 228 -17.97 -6.39 38.67
C ASP A 228 -17.15 -5.26 39.35
N THR A 229 -15.85 -5.12 39.04
CA THR A 229 -14.86 -4.39 39.86
C THR A 229 -13.93 -3.43 39.11
N GLY A 230 -14.32 -2.90 37.95
CA GLY A 230 -13.52 -1.90 37.22
C GLY A 230 -13.16 -0.68 38.09
N PHE A 231 -12.00 -0.06 37.83
CA PHE A 231 -11.46 1.06 38.63
C PHE A 231 -11.45 2.41 37.91
N LEU A 232 -11.78 2.43 36.61
CA LEU A 232 -11.82 3.65 35.79
C LEU A 232 -13.16 4.38 35.93
N HIS A 233 -13.10 5.69 36.13
CA HIS A 233 -14.22 6.63 36.15
C HIS A 233 -14.22 7.51 34.89
N LEU A 234 -15.30 8.27 34.66
CA LEU A 234 -15.38 9.18 33.50
C LEU A 234 -14.18 10.14 33.47
N PRO A 235 -13.46 10.24 32.34
CA PRO A 235 -12.36 11.18 32.19
C PRO A 235 -12.86 12.60 31.82
N TRP A 236 -14.12 12.91 32.09
CA TRP A 236 -14.77 14.21 31.91
C TRP A 236 -15.89 14.40 32.96
N PRO A 237 -16.38 15.63 33.19
CA PRO A 237 -17.47 15.89 34.13
C PRO A 237 -18.74 15.08 33.82
N SER A 238 -19.45 14.63 34.86
CA SER A 238 -20.73 13.95 34.66
C SER A 238 -21.75 14.90 34.01
N GLY A 239 -22.51 14.40 33.04
CA GLY A 239 -23.49 15.18 32.29
C GLY A 239 -22.94 15.90 31.05
N THR A 240 -21.63 15.83 30.79
CA THR A 240 -21.05 16.29 29.52
C THR A 240 -21.62 15.47 28.36
N ASN A 241 -22.03 16.15 27.30
CA ASN A 241 -22.44 15.52 26.05
C ASN A 241 -21.20 14.99 25.32
N VAL A 242 -21.16 13.70 25.00
CA VAL A 242 -19.99 13.02 24.44
C VAL A 242 -20.40 12.07 23.33
N ILE A 243 -19.62 12.06 22.25
CA ILE A 243 -19.75 11.13 21.14
C ILE A 243 -18.48 10.26 21.10
N HIS A 244 -18.63 8.94 21.12
CA HIS A 244 -17.53 7.98 20.94
C HIS A 244 -17.27 7.84 19.44
N THR A 245 -16.12 8.32 18.97
CA THR A 245 -15.84 8.50 17.53
C THR A 245 -14.87 7.46 16.96
N ALA A 246 -13.99 6.89 17.79
CA ALA A 246 -13.10 5.80 17.39
C ALA A 246 -12.88 4.83 18.55
N TRP A 247 -12.61 3.56 18.21
CA TRP A 247 -12.47 2.46 19.16
C TRP A 247 -11.07 1.85 19.08
N PHE A 248 -10.69 1.14 20.14
CA PHE A 248 -9.47 0.35 20.17
C PHE A 248 -9.54 -0.82 19.19
N ASP A 249 -8.51 -0.98 18.36
CA ASP A 249 -8.46 -2.05 17.35
C ASP A 249 -7.80 -3.32 17.86
N HIS A 250 -8.56 -4.42 17.90
CA HIS A 250 -8.05 -5.73 18.26
C HIS A 250 -7.26 -6.43 17.13
N ALA A 251 -7.26 -5.93 15.88
CA ALA A 251 -6.78 -6.65 14.70
C ALA A 251 -5.39 -6.30 14.12
N TYR A 252 -4.59 -5.42 14.79
CA TYR A 252 -3.09 -5.33 14.72
C TYR A 252 -2.44 -4.46 13.59
N PRO A 253 -1.28 -3.71 13.73
CA PRO A 253 -0.63 -3.05 14.88
C PRO A 253 -0.64 -1.51 14.85
N MET A 254 -0.44 -0.97 16.04
CA MET A 254 -0.24 0.44 16.40
C MET A 254 1.23 0.84 16.38
N VAL A 255 1.61 1.75 15.47
CA VAL A 255 2.02 3.17 15.59
C VAL A 255 2.66 3.52 14.25
N ASP A 256 1.86 4.12 13.38
CA ASP A 256 2.28 5.01 12.28
C ASP A 256 3.49 4.58 11.43
N VAL A 257 3.58 3.31 11.03
CA VAL A 257 4.56 2.84 10.03
C VAL A 257 3.91 2.00 8.93
N GLY A 258 3.08 2.64 8.12
CA GLY A 258 2.64 2.11 6.83
C GLY A 258 1.57 1.00 6.90
N TYR A 259 1.20 0.52 5.70
CA TYR A 259 0.10 -0.43 5.47
C TYR A 259 0.41 -1.79 6.12
N ASP A 260 -0.46 -2.23 7.02
CA ASP A 260 -0.39 -3.50 7.77
C ASP A 260 -0.96 -4.71 6.99
N GLY A 261 -1.47 -4.49 5.78
CA GLY A 261 -2.07 -5.54 4.96
C GLY A 261 -3.46 -5.97 5.43
N ASN A 262 -4.06 -5.28 6.41
CA ASN A 262 -5.43 -5.47 6.88
C ASN A 262 -6.27 -4.21 6.56
N THR A 263 -7.57 -4.38 6.38
CA THR A 263 -8.52 -3.27 6.10
C THR A 263 -9.65 -3.19 7.13
N ILE A 264 -9.49 -3.95 8.22
CA ILE A 264 -10.56 -4.24 9.17
C ILE A 264 -10.11 -3.79 10.56
N MET A 265 -10.82 -2.82 11.13
CA MET A 265 -10.79 -2.52 12.56
C MET A 265 -11.77 -3.42 13.28
N VAL A 266 -11.30 -4.08 14.34
CA VAL A 266 -12.11 -5.00 15.15
C VAL A 266 -12.34 -4.40 16.52
N THR A 267 -13.58 -3.96 16.76
CA THR A 267 -14.01 -3.45 18.07
C THR A 267 -14.02 -4.56 19.14
N TYR A 268 -14.07 -4.17 20.41
CA TYR A 268 -14.28 -5.08 21.54
C TYR A 268 -15.45 -6.07 21.38
N ARG A 269 -16.44 -5.80 20.53
CA ARG A 269 -17.60 -6.67 20.28
C ARG A 269 -17.35 -7.71 19.19
N GLY A 270 -16.14 -7.76 18.61
CA GLY A 270 -15.84 -8.54 17.42
C GLY A 270 -16.59 -8.04 16.19
N ILE A 271 -16.98 -6.76 16.18
CA ILE A 271 -17.62 -6.12 15.04
C ILE A 271 -16.53 -5.46 14.20
N GLU A 272 -16.53 -5.80 12.92
CA GLU A 272 -15.71 -5.22 11.87
C GLU A 272 -16.38 -3.93 11.39
N GLN A 273 -15.94 -2.77 11.90
CA GLN A 273 -16.50 -1.45 11.57
C GLN A 273 -15.37 -0.40 11.51
N VAL A 274 -15.42 0.51 10.53
CA VAL A 274 -14.35 1.49 10.29
C VAL A 274 -14.75 2.88 10.77
N PRO A 275 -13.97 3.49 11.67
CA PRO A 275 -13.63 4.91 11.58
C PRO A 275 -12.24 5.10 10.97
N TYR A 276 -11.21 4.35 11.38
CA TYR A 276 -9.93 4.13 10.68
C TYR A 276 -9.16 2.97 11.34
N ASN A 277 -8.27 2.30 10.58
CA ASN A 277 -7.53 1.09 10.97
C ASN A 277 -6.33 1.43 11.89
N GLY A 278 -5.98 0.54 12.84
CA GLY A 278 -4.80 0.70 13.68
C GLY A 278 -4.89 1.84 14.70
N HIS A 279 -6.00 1.92 15.46
CA HIS A 279 -6.21 2.91 16.52
C HIS A 279 -6.01 2.40 17.97
N ASP A 280 -5.04 2.95 18.72
CA ASP A 280 -4.51 2.41 20.00
C ASP A 280 -5.27 2.80 21.25
N GLY A 281 -6.41 3.46 21.08
CA GLY A 281 -7.23 3.94 22.18
C GLY A 281 -8.66 4.16 21.76
N HIS A 282 -9.33 5.05 22.50
CA HIS A 282 -10.71 5.45 22.24
C HIS A 282 -10.77 6.96 22.09
N ASP A 283 -11.45 7.41 21.04
CA ASP A 283 -11.64 8.83 20.80
C ASP A 283 -13.02 9.29 21.24
N TYR A 284 -13.04 10.39 21.98
CA TYR A 284 -14.25 11.02 22.48
C TYR A 284 -14.33 12.47 22.01
N TYR A 285 -15.34 12.76 21.20
CA TYR A 285 -15.66 14.09 20.73
C TYR A 285 -16.68 14.78 21.66
N PHE A 286 -16.44 16.07 21.92
CA PHE A 286 -17.26 16.89 22.82
C PHE A 286 -18.00 17.97 22.03
N PRO A 287 -19.21 17.71 21.49
CA PRO A 287 -19.90 18.63 20.58
C PRO A 287 -20.18 20.01 21.19
N ASP A 288 -20.47 20.07 22.48
CA ASP A 288 -20.81 21.32 23.16
C ASP A 288 -19.59 22.23 23.34
N GLN A 289 -18.40 21.62 23.46
CA GLN A 289 -17.12 22.32 23.62
C GLN A 289 -15.95 21.46 23.12
N PRO A 290 -15.71 21.37 21.79
CA PRO A 290 -14.69 20.47 21.23
C PRO A 290 -13.28 20.74 21.76
N ILE A 291 -12.92 22.02 21.85
CA ILE A 291 -11.70 22.50 22.51
C ILE A 291 -12.09 23.16 23.84
N GLY A 292 -11.44 22.75 24.92
CA GLY A 292 -11.63 23.35 26.23
C GLY A 292 -12.52 22.54 27.19
N THR A 293 -13.09 21.39 26.77
CA THR A 293 -13.84 20.54 27.69
C THR A 293 -12.91 20.03 28.80
N PRO A 294 -13.28 20.14 30.09
CA PRO A 294 -12.44 19.63 31.17
C PRO A 294 -12.20 18.12 31.06
N ILE A 295 -10.93 17.72 31.09
CA ILE A 295 -10.48 16.33 31.16
C ILE A 295 -10.02 16.03 32.57
N LEU A 296 -10.49 14.90 33.09
CA LEU A 296 -10.30 14.45 34.47
C LEU A 296 -9.47 13.16 34.51
N ALA A 297 -8.75 12.92 35.60
CA ALA A 297 -8.09 11.65 35.84
C ALA A 297 -9.12 10.53 36.05
N ALA A 298 -9.17 9.55 35.14
CA ALA A 298 -10.06 8.39 35.24
C ALA A 298 -9.79 7.55 36.49
N ALA A 299 -8.57 7.57 37.02
CA ALA A 299 -8.18 6.92 38.27
C ALA A 299 -7.01 7.63 38.96
N ALA A 300 -6.87 7.41 40.27
CA ALA A 300 -5.76 7.95 41.06
C ALA A 300 -4.40 7.35 40.64
N GLY A 301 -3.34 8.17 40.69
CA GLY A 301 -2.01 7.74 40.28
C GLY A 301 -0.98 8.86 40.30
N ILE A 302 0.10 8.67 39.56
CA ILE A 302 1.15 9.66 39.34
C ILE A 302 1.08 10.13 37.88
N ALA A 303 0.71 11.38 37.67
CA ALA A 303 0.54 12.03 36.38
C ALA A 303 1.84 12.65 35.88
N TYR A 304 2.17 12.42 34.61
CA TYR A 304 3.30 12.97 33.90
C TYR A 304 2.80 13.78 32.71
N ALA A 305 3.02 15.10 32.76
CA ALA A 305 2.64 16.00 31.68
C ALA A 305 3.75 16.11 30.64
N ARG A 306 3.36 16.10 29.36
CA ARG A 306 4.27 16.16 28.23
C ARG A 306 3.73 17.04 27.11
N SER A 307 4.59 17.91 26.59
CA SER A 307 4.25 18.85 25.53
C SER A 307 5.32 18.81 24.43
N GLY A 308 4.90 18.75 23.17
CA GLY A 308 5.82 18.77 22.03
C GLY A 308 6.67 17.50 21.88
N ILE A 309 6.15 16.34 22.30
CA ILE A 309 6.83 15.05 22.07
C ILE A 309 6.69 14.63 20.61
N GLY A 310 7.81 14.21 20.01
CA GLY A 310 7.86 13.65 18.66
C GLY A 310 7.80 14.72 17.58
N SER A 311 8.60 14.56 16.53
CA SER A 311 8.53 15.41 15.35
C SER A 311 7.29 15.13 14.50
N VAL A 312 6.63 13.98 14.70
CA VAL A 312 5.43 13.56 13.98
C VAL A 312 4.13 14.07 14.61
N PHE A 313 4.05 14.20 15.95
CA PHE A 313 2.79 14.49 16.65
C PHE A 313 2.87 15.56 17.76
N GLY A 314 3.84 16.49 17.74
CA GLY A 314 4.15 17.46 18.81
C GLY A 314 3.00 18.13 19.58
N GLY A 315 2.31 17.38 20.45
CA GLY A 315 1.09 17.76 21.14
C GLY A 315 1.21 17.66 22.66
N ASN A 316 0.14 18.03 23.35
CA ASN A 316 0.04 17.95 24.80
C ASN A 316 -0.65 16.66 25.20
N GLY A 317 -0.10 16.00 26.20
CA GLY A 317 -0.79 14.89 26.85
C GLY A 317 -0.32 14.62 28.26
N VAL A 318 -1.09 13.77 28.92
CA VAL A 318 -0.84 13.31 30.28
C VAL A 318 -0.83 11.79 30.27
N VAL A 319 0.17 11.20 30.93
CA VAL A 319 0.18 9.77 31.23
C VAL A 319 0.08 9.61 32.74
N ILE A 320 -0.85 8.81 33.24
CA ILE A 320 -1.03 8.53 34.66
C ILE A 320 -0.67 7.08 34.93
N LEU A 321 0.34 6.87 35.78
CA LEU A 321 0.73 5.55 36.25
C LEU A 321 -0.08 5.18 37.50
N HIS A 322 -0.78 4.06 37.46
CA HIS A 322 -1.65 3.60 38.54
C HIS A 322 -0.96 2.53 39.42
N PRO A 323 -1.26 2.47 40.73
CA PRO A 323 -0.63 1.51 41.66
C PRO A 323 -0.87 0.04 41.33
N ASN A 324 -1.89 -0.27 40.52
CA ASN A 324 -2.25 -1.62 40.09
C ASN A 324 -1.53 -2.06 38.80
N GLY A 325 -0.56 -1.28 38.31
CA GLY A 325 0.24 -1.61 37.12
C GLY A 325 -0.39 -1.20 35.79
N TYR A 326 -1.55 -0.54 35.82
CA TYR A 326 -2.16 0.09 34.64
C TYR A 326 -1.64 1.51 34.44
N GLU A 327 -1.76 2.00 33.22
CA GLU A 327 -1.45 3.36 32.81
C GLU A 327 -2.64 3.89 32.00
N THR A 328 -3.04 5.14 32.25
CA THR A 328 -4.01 5.84 31.38
C THR A 328 -3.32 6.98 30.65
N VAL A 329 -3.62 7.11 29.37
CA VAL A 329 -2.97 8.04 28.46
C VAL A 329 -4.03 8.98 27.89
N TYR A 330 -3.78 10.28 27.94
CA TYR A 330 -4.69 11.35 27.53
C TYR A 330 -3.96 12.22 26.53
N TRP A 331 -4.25 12.07 25.24
CA TRP A 331 -3.62 12.84 24.17
C TRP A 331 -4.51 13.98 23.67
N HIS A 332 -3.90 14.82 22.84
CA HIS A 332 -4.53 15.94 22.14
C HIS A 332 -5.04 17.08 23.03
N LEU A 333 -4.53 17.20 24.26
CA LEU A 333 -5.00 18.22 25.19
C LEU A 333 -4.72 19.65 24.67
N ASP A 334 -5.62 20.60 24.89
CA ASP A 334 -5.35 22.01 24.56
C ASP A 334 -4.46 22.65 25.63
N GLN A 335 -4.85 22.52 26.91
CA GLN A 335 -4.14 23.08 28.05
C GLN A 335 -3.92 22.04 29.14
N PHE A 336 -2.82 22.18 29.88
CA PHE A 336 -2.61 21.44 31.12
C PHE A 336 -3.31 22.12 32.30
N ALA A 337 -3.77 21.32 33.25
CA ALA A 337 -4.27 21.86 34.51
C ALA A 337 -3.16 22.56 35.31
N PRO A 338 -3.51 23.54 36.17
CA PRO A 338 -2.55 24.24 37.02
C PRO A 338 -1.68 23.33 37.90
N ILE A 339 -2.20 22.15 38.28
CA ILE A 339 -1.48 21.15 39.08
C ILE A 339 -0.25 20.58 38.33
N LEU A 340 -0.21 20.69 37.00
CA LEU A 340 0.85 20.19 36.13
C LEU A 340 1.79 21.27 35.59
N ALA A 341 1.44 22.56 35.73
CA ALA A 341 2.13 23.67 35.05
C ALA A 341 3.64 23.75 35.35
N GLY A 342 4.07 23.37 36.55
CA GLY A 342 5.49 23.39 36.96
C GLY A 342 6.28 22.13 36.60
N VAL A 343 5.62 21.07 36.10
CA VAL A 343 6.25 19.76 35.85
C VAL A 343 6.19 19.29 34.40
N VAL A 344 5.62 20.08 33.50
CA VAL A 344 5.58 19.75 32.05
C VAL A 344 7.00 19.53 31.53
N ASN A 345 7.23 18.40 30.88
CA ASN A 345 8.53 17.98 30.32
C ASN A 345 9.68 17.86 31.35
N SER A 346 9.38 17.90 32.65
CA SER A 346 10.40 17.91 33.72
C SER A 346 10.77 16.52 34.25
N ASN A 347 10.18 15.46 33.68
CA ASN A 347 10.25 14.07 34.17
C ASN A 347 9.75 13.88 35.62
N GLN A 348 9.23 14.93 36.27
CA GLN A 348 8.65 14.86 37.61
C GLN A 348 7.16 14.53 37.51
N GLY A 349 6.76 13.48 38.21
CA GLY A 349 5.36 13.08 38.30
C GLY A 349 4.62 13.83 39.41
N VAL A 350 3.32 14.05 39.24
CA VAL A 350 2.45 14.70 40.23
C VAL A 350 1.35 13.74 40.66
N ARG A 351 1.13 13.62 41.97
CA ARG A 351 0.05 12.79 42.49
C ARG A 351 -1.31 13.40 42.15
N VAL A 352 -2.18 12.60 41.55
CA VAL A 352 -3.57 12.95 41.24
C VAL A 352 -4.51 11.91 41.84
N ASN A 353 -5.70 12.34 42.24
CA ASN A 353 -6.80 11.49 42.64
C ASN A 353 -7.77 11.28 41.47
N THR A 354 -8.60 10.24 41.55
CA THR A 354 -9.71 10.04 40.62
C THR A 354 -10.59 11.30 40.56
N GLY A 355 -10.85 11.80 39.35
CA GLY A 355 -11.67 12.98 39.12
C GLY A 355 -10.94 14.32 39.19
N ASP A 356 -9.64 14.35 39.51
CA ASP A 356 -8.86 15.59 39.48
C ASP A 356 -8.77 16.14 38.05
N PHE A 357 -8.88 17.45 37.90
CA PHE A 357 -8.72 18.14 36.62
C PHE A 357 -7.26 18.11 36.17
N ILE A 358 -7.00 17.55 34.98
CA ILE A 358 -5.65 17.34 34.44
C ILE A 358 -5.37 18.14 33.18
N GLY A 359 -6.40 18.62 32.49
CA GLY A 359 -6.26 19.47 31.32
C GLY A 359 -7.58 19.63 30.58
N THR A 360 -7.53 20.17 29.36
CA THR A 360 -8.71 20.35 28.52
C THR A 360 -8.60 19.62 27.20
N SER A 361 -9.73 19.20 26.63
CA SER A 361 -9.80 18.64 25.28
C SER A 361 -9.24 19.63 24.25
N GLY A 362 -8.63 19.13 23.19
CA GLY A 362 -7.99 19.98 22.21
C GLY A 362 -7.74 19.24 20.89
N ALA A 363 -6.84 19.81 20.11
CA ALA A 363 -6.39 19.26 18.83
C ALA A 363 -4.85 19.32 18.71
N THR A 364 -4.14 19.38 19.84
CA THR A 364 -2.68 19.50 19.80
C THR A 364 -2.07 18.18 19.36
N GLY A 365 -0.97 18.24 18.61
CA GLY A 365 -0.30 17.05 18.13
C GLY A 365 -0.99 16.26 17.02
N CYS A 366 -2.25 16.58 16.69
CA CYS A 366 -3.00 15.98 15.58
C CYS A 366 -2.50 16.36 14.17
N GLY A 367 -1.37 17.09 14.04
CA GLY A 367 -0.70 17.33 12.76
C GLY A 367 -1.58 17.78 11.58
N GLY A 368 -2.63 18.58 11.78
CA GLY A 368 -3.55 18.98 10.70
C GLY A 368 -4.28 17.83 9.99
N GLY A 369 -4.28 16.61 10.55
CA GLY A 369 -4.85 15.39 9.97
C GLY A 369 -5.98 14.74 10.79
N CYS A 370 -6.46 15.37 11.88
CA CYS A 370 -7.68 14.95 12.57
C CYS A 370 -8.80 15.98 12.32
N ASP A 371 -9.95 15.52 11.81
CA ASP A 371 -11.07 16.37 11.38
C ASP A 371 -11.81 17.10 12.53
N ALA A 372 -11.50 16.82 13.81
CA ALA A 372 -12.05 17.52 14.96
C ALA A 372 -11.21 17.38 16.25
N ALA A 373 -11.32 18.36 17.15
CA ALA A 373 -10.77 18.28 18.51
C ALA A 373 -11.48 17.20 19.33
N HIS A 374 -10.71 16.31 19.97
CA HIS A 374 -11.21 15.16 20.72
C HIS A 374 -10.26 14.80 21.87
N LEU A 375 -10.70 13.91 22.77
CA LEU A 375 -9.81 13.22 23.70
C LEU A 375 -9.50 11.84 23.12
N HIS A 376 -8.23 11.58 22.84
CA HIS A 376 -7.75 10.22 22.67
C HIS A 376 -7.38 9.65 24.05
N PHE A 377 -8.02 8.53 24.40
CA PHE A 377 -7.87 7.85 25.69
C PHE A 377 -7.40 6.40 25.48
N GLU A 378 -6.17 6.13 25.89
CA GLU A 378 -5.56 4.80 25.81
C GLU A 378 -5.32 4.23 27.21
N VAL A 379 -5.37 2.90 27.32
CA VAL A 379 -5.01 2.17 28.54
C VAL A 379 -3.90 1.16 28.24
N ARG A 380 -2.92 1.09 29.13
CA ARG A 380 -1.84 0.10 29.07
C ARG A 380 -1.75 -0.67 30.38
N TYR A 381 -1.31 -1.93 30.30
CA TYR A 381 -0.95 -2.75 31.43
C TYR A 381 0.50 -3.22 31.26
N GLN A 382 1.39 -2.76 32.14
CA GLN A 382 2.83 -3.06 32.07
C GLN A 382 3.45 -2.74 30.69
N GLY A 383 3.08 -1.59 30.10
CA GLY A 383 3.55 -1.15 28.77
C GLY A 383 2.86 -1.79 27.56
N ARG A 384 1.97 -2.78 27.79
CA ARG A 384 1.17 -3.42 26.74
C ARG A 384 -0.21 -2.78 26.66
N GLN A 385 -0.68 -2.48 25.46
CA GLN A 385 -2.02 -1.91 25.22
C GLN A 385 -3.12 -2.87 25.68
N VAL A 386 -4.24 -2.33 26.14
CA VAL A 386 -5.38 -3.13 26.59
C VAL A 386 -6.67 -2.35 26.37
N ASP A 387 -7.69 -2.98 25.78
CA ASP A 387 -8.99 -2.32 25.62
C ASP A 387 -9.71 -2.25 26.98
N PRO A 388 -10.03 -1.05 27.53
CA PRO A 388 -10.77 -0.91 28.79
C PRO A 388 -12.24 -1.36 28.72
N TYR A 389 -12.78 -1.57 27.51
CA TYR A 389 -14.09 -2.17 27.25
C TYR A 389 -14.03 -3.71 27.14
N GLY A 390 -12.85 -4.32 27.26
CA GLY A 390 -12.67 -5.77 27.25
C GLY A 390 -12.75 -6.43 25.88
N TRP A 391 -12.80 -7.77 25.83
CA TRP A 391 -13.09 -8.52 24.60
C TRP A 391 -14.36 -9.36 24.74
N TYR A 392 -15.29 -9.16 23.80
CA TYR A 392 -16.62 -9.77 23.74
C TYR A 392 -16.93 -10.36 22.36
N GLY A 393 -15.97 -10.32 21.44
CA GLY A 393 -16.09 -10.94 20.13
C GLY A 393 -16.11 -12.47 20.19
N VAL A 394 -16.29 -13.09 19.02
CA VAL A 394 -16.28 -14.55 18.91
C VAL A 394 -14.83 -15.05 18.89
N GLY A 395 -14.49 -15.97 19.79
CA GLY A 395 -13.15 -16.56 19.86
C GLY A 395 -12.22 -15.85 20.86
N PRO A 396 -10.93 -16.25 20.91
CA PRO A 396 -9.94 -15.62 21.78
C PRO A 396 -9.69 -14.17 21.37
N ASP A 397 -9.28 -13.33 22.32
CA ASP A 397 -8.94 -11.92 22.06
C ASP A 397 -7.82 -11.83 21.01
N PRO A 398 -8.06 -11.22 19.83
CA PRO A 398 -7.06 -11.09 18.79
C PRO A 398 -5.86 -10.22 19.21
N CYS A 399 -6.05 -9.26 20.12
CA CYS A 399 -4.98 -8.43 20.69
C CYS A 399 -3.93 -9.32 21.39
N GLU A 400 -4.30 -10.44 22.00
CA GLU A 400 -3.33 -11.35 22.65
C GLU A 400 -2.32 -12.00 21.68
N ARG A 401 -2.57 -11.97 20.37
CA ARG A 401 -1.59 -12.40 19.37
C ARG A 401 -0.42 -11.42 19.25
N TYR A 402 -0.57 -10.19 19.76
CA TYR A 402 0.46 -9.16 19.80
C TYR A 402 1.21 -9.17 21.13
N ALA A 403 2.53 -9.22 21.07
CA ALA A 403 3.38 -8.97 22.23
C ALA A 403 3.13 -7.59 22.87
N GLY A 404 2.85 -6.56 22.06
CA GLY A 404 2.58 -5.20 22.52
C GLY A 404 1.21 -4.98 23.16
N CYS A 405 0.40 -6.03 23.33
CA CYS A 405 -1.02 -5.94 23.68
C CYS A 405 -1.35 -7.00 24.73
N ALA A 406 -2.05 -6.65 25.80
CA ALA A 406 -2.42 -7.53 26.90
C ALA A 406 -3.90 -7.97 26.77
N PRO A 407 -4.32 -9.07 27.43
CA PRO A 407 -5.71 -9.51 27.39
C PRO A 407 -6.67 -8.40 27.78
N SER A 408 -7.64 -8.11 26.91
CA SER A 408 -8.59 -7.02 27.12
C SER A 408 -9.62 -7.38 28.17
N VAL A 409 -9.79 -6.49 29.15
CA VAL A 409 -10.68 -6.69 30.30
C VAL A 409 -11.55 -5.46 30.53
N TRP A 410 -12.75 -5.67 31.09
CA TRP A 410 -13.62 -4.54 31.43
C TRP A 410 -13.06 -3.77 32.64
N LEU A 411 -12.63 -2.53 32.41
CA LEU A 411 -11.97 -1.69 33.41
C LEU A 411 -12.84 -0.55 33.95
N TRP A 412 -14.00 -0.29 33.34
CA TRP A 412 -14.91 0.78 33.76
C TRP A 412 -15.66 0.43 35.05
N HIS A 413 -15.68 1.35 36.00
CA HIS A 413 -16.34 1.18 37.29
C HIS A 413 -17.85 0.97 37.14
N ALA A 414 -18.41 0.05 37.93
CA ALA A 414 -19.80 -0.42 37.80
C ALA A 414 -20.86 0.71 37.92
N SER A 415 -20.52 1.82 38.57
CA SER A 415 -21.39 3.00 38.68
C SER A 415 -21.69 3.70 37.35
N LEU A 416 -20.92 3.41 36.29
CA LEU A 416 -21.11 4.01 34.97
C LEU A 416 -22.12 3.27 34.09
N ARG A 417 -22.63 2.12 34.55
CA ARG A 417 -23.60 1.31 33.79
C ARG A 417 -24.84 2.13 33.42
N GLY A 418 -25.25 2.01 32.15
CA GLY A 418 -26.35 2.76 31.58
C GLY A 418 -26.02 4.20 31.20
N THR A 419 -24.76 4.62 31.27
CA THR A 419 -24.27 5.90 30.74
C THR A 419 -23.35 5.64 29.54
N LEU A 420 -23.58 6.34 28.42
CA LEU A 420 -22.85 6.11 27.14
C LEU A 420 -22.76 4.61 26.81
N ASP A 421 -21.56 4.12 26.46
CA ASP A 421 -21.24 2.73 26.14
C ASP A 421 -20.71 1.95 27.36
N PHE A 422 -20.75 2.52 28.58
CA PHE A 422 -20.15 1.93 29.78
C PHE A 422 -21.00 0.81 30.42
N THR A 423 -21.56 -0.07 29.59
CA THR A 423 -22.32 -1.25 30.03
C THR A 423 -21.74 -2.51 29.37
N PRO A 424 -21.19 -3.46 30.15
CA PRO A 424 -20.70 -4.73 29.62
C PRO A 424 -21.77 -5.44 28.78
N PRO A 425 -21.45 -5.92 27.56
CA PRO A 425 -22.42 -6.64 26.72
C PRO A 425 -23.05 -7.88 27.37
N ASP A 426 -22.38 -8.51 28.34
CA ASP A 426 -22.84 -9.69 29.08
C ASP A 426 -23.51 -9.37 30.43
N ALA A 427 -23.66 -8.09 30.79
CA ALA A 427 -24.24 -7.69 32.07
C ALA A 427 -25.67 -8.23 32.25
N PRO A 428 -26.04 -8.73 33.45
CA PRO A 428 -27.41 -9.15 33.74
C PRO A 428 -28.36 -7.97 33.52
N ASN A 429 -29.27 -8.10 32.55
CA ASN A 429 -30.19 -7.05 32.08
C ASN A 429 -29.60 -5.99 31.11
N ALA A 430 -28.56 -6.27 30.33
CA ALA A 430 -28.10 -5.38 29.25
C ALA A 430 -29.27 -4.88 28.35
N ALA A 431 -30.29 -5.71 28.10
CA ALA A 431 -31.50 -5.33 27.36
C ALA A 431 -32.43 -4.31 28.07
N ARG A 432 -32.33 -4.13 29.40
CA ARG A 432 -33.11 -3.11 30.15
C ARG A 432 -32.51 -1.71 30.06
N TYR A 433 -31.23 -1.61 29.74
CA TYR A 433 -30.52 -0.34 29.54
C TYR A 433 -30.56 0.07 28.06
N GLY A 434 -31.71 -0.14 27.42
CA GLY A 434 -31.92 0.06 25.99
C GLY A 434 -31.41 1.42 25.48
N PRO A 435 -31.09 1.53 24.18
CA PRO A 435 -30.46 2.71 23.61
C PRO A 435 -31.30 3.95 23.91
N ARG A 436 -30.81 4.83 24.79
CA ARG A 436 -31.44 6.14 25.03
C ARG A 436 -30.90 7.14 24.03
N THR A 437 -31.57 7.16 22.88
CA THR A 437 -31.95 8.33 22.07
C THR A 437 -30.94 9.47 21.96
N GLY A 438 -30.19 9.39 20.87
CA GLY A 438 -29.76 10.53 20.05
C GLY A 438 -29.81 10.15 18.57
N LEU A 439 -30.90 9.47 18.14
CA LEU A 439 -31.44 9.30 16.77
C LEU A 439 -32.40 8.11 16.79
N ALA A 440 -33.70 8.39 16.93
CA ALA A 440 -34.75 7.39 16.97
C ALA A 440 -35.35 7.12 15.58
N PRO A 441 -35.94 5.93 15.36
CA PRO A 441 -36.23 5.35 14.05
C PRO A 441 -37.68 5.56 13.62
N HIS A 442 -37.91 5.88 12.34
CA HIS A 442 -39.26 5.85 11.77
C HIS A 442 -39.61 4.45 11.28
N THR A 443 -40.53 3.79 11.99
CA THR A 443 -41.28 2.62 11.51
C THR A 443 -42.52 3.09 10.73
N PRO A 444 -42.93 2.41 9.63
CA PRO A 444 -44.07 2.84 8.82
C PRO A 444 -45.40 2.28 9.37
N PRO A 445 -46.53 3.02 9.27
CA PRO A 445 -47.84 2.48 9.57
C PRO A 445 -48.36 1.64 8.39
N THR A 446 -48.91 0.47 8.72
CA THR A 446 -49.79 -0.32 7.85
C THR A 446 -51.23 0.02 8.22
N ASP A 447 -52.01 0.58 7.31
CA ASP A 447 -53.20 -0.06 6.73
C ASP A 447 -53.85 0.83 5.65
N THR A 448 -54.48 0.13 4.72
CA THR A 448 -55.16 0.44 3.47
C THR A 448 -56.18 1.60 3.47
N THR A 449 -56.07 2.50 2.47
CA THR A 449 -57.15 2.88 1.51
C THR A 449 -56.65 3.83 0.40
N GLN A 450 -56.76 3.36 -0.85
CA GLN A 450 -57.01 4.06 -2.12
C GLN A 450 -56.46 5.47 -2.45
N ALA A 451 -55.76 5.48 -3.61
CA ALA A 451 -55.90 6.37 -4.78
C ALA A 451 -54.85 7.49 -5.04
N ALA A 452 -53.99 7.19 -6.02
CA ALA A 452 -53.47 8.02 -7.12
C ALA A 452 -52.41 9.14 -6.85
N ALA A 453 -51.30 8.98 -7.62
CA ALA A 453 -50.38 9.98 -8.18
C ALA A 453 -49.01 10.24 -7.50
N GLY A 454 -47.95 9.67 -8.12
CA GLY A 454 -46.68 10.33 -8.50
C GLY A 454 -45.66 10.74 -7.43
N ASP A 455 -44.59 9.96 -7.25
CA ASP A 455 -43.18 10.38 -7.43
C ASP A 455 -42.19 9.31 -6.92
N SER A 456 -41.15 9.04 -7.71
CA SER A 456 -40.20 7.92 -7.54
C SER A 456 -38.94 8.32 -6.76
N ALA A 457 -38.81 7.85 -5.52
CA ALA A 457 -37.56 7.84 -4.75
C ALA A 457 -36.99 6.42 -4.70
N GLY A 458 -35.71 6.26 -5.03
CA GLY A 458 -34.98 4.99 -5.10
C GLY A 458 -34.76 4.32 -3.73
N PRO A 459 -34.37 3.04 -3.71
CA PRO A 459 -34.37 2.20 -2.50
C PRO A 459 -33.18 2.49 -1.56
N THR A 460 -33.43 2.31 -0.26
CA THR A 460 -32.47 2.31 0.85
C THR A 460 -31.49 1.13 0.70
N PRO A 461 -30.17 1.28 0.97
CA PRO A 461 -29.22 0.18 0.83
C PRO A 461 -29.46 -0.92 1.88
N ALA A 462 -29.50 -2.16 1.42
CA ALA A 462 -29.65 -3.34 2.24
C ALA A 462 -28.40 -3.60 3.11
N ARG A 463 -28.60 -4.22 4.27
CA ARG A 463 -27.51 -4.79 5.09
C ARG A 463 -26.64 -5.71 4.19
N PRO A 464 -25.30 -5.61 4.24
CA PRO A 464 -24.44 -6.51 3.46
C PRO A 464 -24.75 -7.97 3.81
N ASP A 465 -25.00 -8.78 2.80
CA ASP A 465 -25.27 -10.21 2.96
C ASP A 465 -23.95 -10.91 3.33
N PRO A 466 -23.85 -11.55 4.51
CA PRO A 466 -22.65 -12.30 4.90
C PRO A 466 -22.42 -13.57 4.07
N ASN A 467 -23.31 -13.87 3.11
CA ASN A 467 -23.12 -14.91 2.09
C ASN A 467 -22.92 -14.31 0.69
N ALA A 468 -22.69 -12.99 0.59
CA ALA A 468 -22.44 -12.35 -0.69
C ALA A 468 -21.20 -12.98 -1.33
N PRO A 469 -21.30 -13.48 -2.57
CA PRO A 469 -20.16 -14.06 -3.25
C PRO A 469 -19.17 -12.96 -3.64
N PRO A 470 -17.87 -13.29 -3.85
CA PRO A 470 -16.86 -12.30 -4.24
C PRO A 470 -17.27 -11.48 -5.46
N ILE A 471 -17.03 -10.18 -5.45
CA ILE A 471 -17.11 -9.38 -6.67
C ILE A 471 -15.79 -9.50 -7.41
N ALA A 472 -15.83 -9.67 -8.74
CA ALA A 472 -14.61 -9.80 -9.52
C ALA A 472 -14.80 -9.30 -10.97
N THR A 473 -13.70 -8.86 -11.56
CA THR A 473 -13.57 -8.47 -12.96
C THR A 473 -12.61 -9.43 -13.66
N LEU A 474 -12.86 -9.71 -14.93
CA LEU A 474 -12.03 -10.60 -15.74
C LEU A 474 -11.75 -9.94 -17.08
N THR A 475 -10.46 -9.75 -17.37
CA THR A 475 -9.98 -9.22 -18.63
C THR A 475 -9.11 -10.23 -19.36
N LEU A 476 -9.41 -10.45 -20.64
CA LEU A 476 -8.69 -11.37 -21.51
C LEU A 476 -7.78 -10.60 -22.46
N ASN A 477 -6.48 -10.91 -22.39
CA ASN A 477 -5.42 -10.34 -23.22
C ASN A 477 -5.46 -8.80 -23.30
N PRO A 478 -5.31 -8.12 -22.15
CA PRO A 478 -5.37 -6.66 -22.09
C PRO A 478 -4.29 -6.01 -22.98
N PRO A 479 -4.55 -4.81 -23.55
CA PRO A 479 -3.53 -4.07 -24.30
C PRO A 479 -2.27 -3.84 -23.46
N HIS A 480 -1.09 -4.12 -24.02
CA HIS A 480 0.18 -4.04 -23.28
C HIS A 480 0.58 -2.62 -22.84
N ASP A 481 0.00 -1.59 -23.46
CA ASP A 481 0.24 -0.18 -23.16
C ASP A 481 -0.74 0.44 -22.17
N LEU A 482 -1.85 -0.27 -21.84
CA LEU A 482 -2.85 0.13 -20.86
C LEU A 482 -2.51 -0.50 -19.51
N LEU A 483 -2.23 0.34 -18.50
CA LEU A 483 -1.80 -0.08 -17.17
C LEU A 483 -2.96 -0.20 -16.19
N LEU A 484 -3.93 0.72 -16.27
CA LEU A 484 -5.12 0.73 -15.44
C LEU A 484 -6.34 1.03 -16.30
N GLN A 485 -7.41 0.30 -16.08
CA GLN A 485 -8.73 0.57 -16.66
C GLN A 485 -9.81 0.32 -15.62
N VAL A 486 -10.67 1.31 -15.38
CA VAL A 486 -11.80 1.21 -14.47
C VAL A 486 -13.04 1.87 -15.10
N HIS A 487 -14.12 1.10 -15.22
CA HIS A 487 -15.38 1.59 -15.79
C HIS A 487 -16.36 2.15 -14.75
N PHE A 488 -16.18 1.84 -13.46
CA PHE A 488 -17.12 2.28 -12.41
C PHE A 488 -18.58 1.84 -12.64
N ASP A 489 -18.76 0.68 -13.27
CA ASP A 489 -20.07 0.09 -13.56
C ASP A 489 -20.62 -0.71 -12.37
N GLY A 490 -20.88 -0.02 -11.26
CA GLY A 490 -21.41 -0.63 -10.03
C GLY A 490 -20.36 -1.33 -9.16
N THR A 491 -19.08 -1.21 -9.52
CA THR A 491 -17.95 -1.69 -8.73
C THR A 491 -16.75 -0.74 -8.86
N PRO A 492 -15.99 -0.49 -7.77
CA PRO A 492 -14.74 0.27 -7.83
C PRO A 492 -13.57 -0.57 -8.34
N LEU A 493 -13.76 -1.86 -8.62
CA LEU A 493 -12.69 -2.75 -9.07
C LEU A 493 -12.25 -2.41 -10.49
N GLN A 494 -10.93 -2.36 -10.68
CA GLN A 494 -10.33 -2.22 -11.99
C GLN A 494 -10.58 -3.45 -12.87
N GLN A 495 -10.74 -3.25 -14.18
CA GLN A 495 -10.74 -4.31 -15.20
C GLN A 495 -9.32 -4.73 -15.55
N ILE A 496 -8.42 -3.76 -15.68
CA ILE A 496 -6.99 -3.92 -15.92
C ILE A 496 -6.28 -3.17 -14.81
N GLY A 497 -5.30 -3.80 -14.18
CA GLY A 497 -4.46 -3.20 -13.16
C GLY A 497 -3.93 -4.23 -12.19
N THR A 498 -3.06 -3.80 -11.29
CA THR A 498 -2.36 -4.64 -10.30
C THR A 498 -2.65 -4.18 -8.88
N GLY A 499 -2.71 -5.14 -7.95
CA GLY A 499 -3.01 -4.93 -6.54
C GLY A 499 -4.46 -4.54 -6.27
N PHE A 500 -4.85 -4.47 -5.00
CA PHE A 500 -6.24 -4.22 -4.63
C PHE A 500 -6.58 -2.73 -4.64
N ALA A 501 -7.76 -2.38 -5.16
CA ALA A 501 -8.32 -1.05 -4.98
C ALA A 501 -8.55 -0.79 -3.49
N HIS A 502 -8.00 0.31 -2.98
CA HIS A 502 -8.25 0.77 -1.62
C HIS A 502 -9.55 1.57 -1.62
N VAL A 503 -10.59 1.02 -0.99
CA VAL A 503 -11.91 1.62 -0.89
C VAL A 503 -12.24 1.81 0.58
N VAL A 504 -12.48 3.06 0.97
CA VAL A 504 -12.94 3.41 2.32
C VAL A 504 -14.33 3.98 2.22
N GLY A 505 -15.17 3.76 3.23
CA GLY A 505 -16.56 4.21 3.23
C GLY A 505 -17.41 3.58 2.13
N THR A 506 -18.55 4.21 1.82
CA THR A 506 -19.50 3.69 0.83
C THR A 506 -19.59 4.64 -0.35
N PRO A 507 -19.02 4.28 -1.52
CA PRO A 507 -19.23 5.03 -2.73
C PRO A 507 -20.70 5.09 -3.14
N THR A 508 -21.05 6.13 -3.88
CA THR A 508 -22.39 6.29 -4.47
C THR A 508 -22.36 5.97 -5.96
N TRP A 509 -23.46 5.45 -6.49
CA TRP A 509 -23.58 5.09 -7.90
C TRP A 509 -24.56 6.01 -8.61
N HIS A 510 -24.14 6.54 -9.76
CA HIS A 510 -24.90 7.51 -10.56
C HIS A 510 -25.02 7.04 -12.00
N GLY A 511 -25.86 7.70 -12.79
CA GLY A 511 -25.88 7.50 -14.24
C GLY A 511 -24.57 7.99 -14.86
N GLY A 512 -23.80 7.06 -15.43
CA GLY A 512 -22.51 7.31 -16.04
C GLY A 512 -22.59 7.86 -17.46
N ARG A 513 -21.42 8.09 -18.05
CA ARG A 513 -21.24 8.41 -19.46
C ARG A 513 -21.71 7.26 -20.36
N TYR A 514 -21.46 6.02 -19.95
CA TYR A 514 -21.86 4.83 -20.70
C TYR A 514 -22.85 3.93 -19.94
N ALA A 515 -22.66 3.72 -18.64
CA ALA A 515 -23.59 2.97 -17.81
C ALA A 515 -23.70 3.56 -16.38
N LEU A 516 -22.89 3.11 -15.42
CA LEU A 516 -22.85 3.71 -14.08
C LEU A 516 -21.56 4.49 -13.89
N ALA A 517 -21.55 5.36 -12.89
CA ALA A 517 -20.38 6.12 -12.49
C ALA A 517 -20.30 6.20 -10.97
N ILE A 518 -19.09 6.43 -10.47
CA ILE A 518 -18.81 6.47 -9.03
C ILE A 518 -18.78 7.90 -8.50
N GLY A 519 -19.58 8.17 -7.47
CA GLY A 519 -19.49 9.37 -6.67
C GLY A 519 -18.81 9.08 -5.35
N LEU A 520 -17.90 9.96 -4.94
CA LEU A 520 -17.08 9.81 -3.73
C LEU A 520 -17.49 10.89 -2.71
N PRO A 521 -18.52 10.65 -1.87
CA PRO A 521 -18.84 11.55 -0.75
C PRO A 521 -17.67 11.64 0.25
N PRO A 522 -17.71 12.58 1.23
CA PRO A 522 -16.60 12.81 2.16
C PRO A 522 -16.03 11.56 2.81
N GLU A 523 -16.90 10.67 3.28
CA GLU A 523 -16.58 9.40 3.92
C GLU A 523 -16.05 8.32 2.96
N ALA A 524 -16.26 8.48 1.64
CA ALA A 524 -15.93 7.48 0.65
C ALA A 524 -14.63 7.82 -0.09
N GLU A 525 -13.64 6.95 0.02
CA GLU A 525 -12.36 7.12 -0.64
C GLU A 525 -12.07 6.01 -1.63
N LEU A 526 -11.31 6.35 -2.65
CA LEU A 526 -10.85 5.41 -3.66
C LEU A 526 -9.41 5.73 -4.06
N ALA A 527 -8.56 4.72 -3.99
CA ALA A 527 -7.22 4.77 -4.54
C ALA A 527 -6.82 3.42 -5.14
N TYR A 528 -5.90 3.45 -6.09
CA TYR A 528 -5.26 2.25 -6.66
C TYR A 528 -3.77 2.29 -6.35
N PRO A 529 -3.10 1.15 -6.20
CA PRO A 529 -1.65 1.11 -6.12
C PRO A 529 -1.05 1.84 -7.32
N ALA A 530 -0.09 2.74 -7.13
CA ALA A 530 0.55 3.41 -8.26
C ALA A 530 1.55 2.47 -8.96
N GLU A 531 2.18 1.58 -8.20
CA GLU A 531 3.05 0.55 -8.76
C GLU A 531 2.24 -0.38 -9.70
N GLY A 532 2.77 -0.59 -10.91
CA GLY A 532 2.11 -1.36 -11.97
C GLY A 532 0.99 -0.63 -12.70
N ASN A 533 0.27 0.28 -12.05
CA ASN A 533 -0.85 1.03 -12.64
C ASN A 533 -0.46 2.41 -13.20
N LEU A 534 0.71 2.94 -12.84
CA LEU A 534 1.19 4.25 -13.27
C LEU A 534 2.69 4.20 -13.64
N ALA A 535 3.07 4.84 -14.75
CA ALA A 535 4.45 4.87 -15.23
C ALA A 535 5.05 6.29 -15.13
N PRO A 536 5.96 6.58 -14.18
CA PRO A 536 6.43 7.95 -13.96
C PRO A 536 7.29 8.49 -15.12
N GLN A 537 7.91 7.63 -15.93
CA GLN A 537 8.79 8.07 -17.03
C GLN A 537 8.02 8.71 -18.18
N ALA A 538 6.89 8.12 -18.56
CA ALA A 538 5.99 8.65 -19.57
C ALA A 538 4.62 8.01 -19.41
N GLY A 539 3.56 8.74 -19.74
CA GLY A 539 2.23 8.18 -19.64
C GLY A 539 1.11 9.13 -19.99
N THR A 540 -0.09 8.59 -19.88
CA THR A 540 -1.36 9.30 -20.03
C THR A 540 -2.30 8.88 -18.92
N ILE A 541 -2.99 9.83 -18.29
CA ILE A 541 -4.22 9.54 -17.53
C ILE A 541 -5.38 10.15 -18.29
N SER A 542 -6.46 9.40 -18.48
CA SER A 542 -7.70 9.84 -19.11
C SER A 542 -8.87 9.45 -18.20
N VAL A 543 -9.80 10.36 -17.95
CA VAL A 543 -10.94 10.11 -17.08
C VAL A 543 -12.13 10.97 -17.51
N TRP A 544 -13.34 10.42 -17.38
CA TRP A 544 -14.56 11.19 -17.49
C TRP A 544 -14.98 11.67 -16.10
N VAL A 545 -15.33 12.96 -16.01
CA VAL A 545 -15.84 13.54 -14.77
C VAL A 545 -17.17 14.24 -15.02
N TYR A 546 -18.08 14.14 -14.07
CA TYR A 546 -19.25 14.99 -14.02
C TYR A 546 -18.93 16.24 -13.19
N VAL A 547 -18.95 17.40 -13.85
CA VAL A 547 -18.84 18.70 -13.18
C VAL A 547 -20.19 19.02 -12.51
N PRO A 548 -20.22 19.34 -11.20
CA PRO A 548 -21.47 19.45 -10.43
C PRO A 548 -22.35 20.64 -10.85
N ASP A 549 -23.68 20.42 -10.89
CA ASP A 549 -24.70 21.42 -11.25
C ASP A 549 -24.75 22.62 -10.30
N ASN A 550 -24.59 22.37 -9.00
CA ASN A 550 -24.72 23.37 -7.95
C ASN A 550 -23.38 23.98 -7.53
N GLY A 551 -22.37 23.86 -8.40
CA GLY A 551 -20.99 24.26 -8.10
C GLY A 551 -20.26 23.26 -7.21
N TYR A 552 -18.98 23.56 -6.96
CA TYR A 552 -18.10 22.71 -6.17
C TYR A 552 -18.33 22.90 -4.67
N PRO A 553 -18.15 21.85 -3.85
CA PRO A 553 -18.26 21.97 -2.39
C PRO A 553 -17.24 22.98 -1.86
N GLN A 554 -17.52 23.60 -0.72
CA GLN A 554 -16.49 24.41 -0.05
C GLN A 554 -15.47 23.47 0.60
N THR A 555 -14.20 23.64 0.25
CA THR A 555 -13.09 22.87 0.82
C THR A 555 -12.09 23.81 1.46
N PHE A 556 -11.32 23.36 2.44
CA PHE A 556 -10.40 24.23 3.18
C PHE A 556 -9.37 24.90 2.26
N THR A 557 -9.01 24.21 1.18
CA THR A 557 -8.01 24.68 0.21
C THR A 557 -8.61 25.26 -1.07
N ASN A 558 -9.93 25.15 -1.29
CA ASN A 558 -10.58 25.40 -2.58
C ASN A 558 -9.90 24.67 -3.75
N ARG A 559 -9.45 23.44 -3.48
CA ARG A 559 -8.86 22.53 -4.46
C ARG A 559 -9.73 21.30 -4.55
N HIS A 560 -10.08 20.91 -5.78
CA HIS A 560 -10.89 19.74 -6.08
C HIS A 560 -10.06 18.82 -6.98
N TYR A 561 -9.51 17.77 -6.40
CA TYR A 561 -8.60 16.86 -7.09
C TYR A 561 -9.38 15.87 -7.94
N VAL A 562 -8.97 15.68 -9.19
CA VAL A 562 -9.51 14.64 -10.06
C VAL A 562 -8.76 13.34 -9.81
N VAL A 563 -7.43 13.43 -9.87
CA VAL A 563 -6.49 12.34 -9.58
C VAL A 563 -5.21 12.90 -8.98
N SER A 564 -4.55 12.13 -8.13
CA SER A 564 -3.22 12.46 -7.61
C SER A 564 -2.41 11.25 -7.19
N ALA A 565 -1.10 11.35 -7.40
CA ALA A 565 -0.10 10.48 -6.80
C ALA A 565 1.01 11.37 -6.25
N SER A 566 1.43 11.14 -5.00
CA SER A 566 2.49 11.91 -4.32
C SER A 566 3.33 10.99 -3.47
N ALA A 567 4.66 11.08 -3.58
CA ALA A 567 5.56 10.23 -2.78
C ALA A 567 5.55 10.59 -1.29
N THR A 568 5.10 11.80 -0.94
CA THR A 568 5.07 12.29 0.44
C THR A 568 3.81 13.15 0.64
N PRO A 569 2.61 12.55 0.53
CA PRO A 569 1.36 13.32 0.53
C PRO A 569 1.08 14.00 1.88
N HIS A 570 1.68 13.51 2.96
CA HIS A 570 1.58 14.05 4.31
C HIS A 570 2.82 14.86 4.73
N ASP A 571 3.61 15.35 3.76
CA ASP A 571 4.78 16.18 4.04
C ASP A 571 4.38 17.47 4.79
N THR A 572 4.82 17.56 6.04
CA THR A 572 4.54 18.70 6.94
C THR A 572 5.17 20.00 6.46
N MET A 573 6.24 19.93 5.66
CA MET A 573 6.87 21.08 5.02
C MET A 573 6.12 21.53 3.76
N ARG A 574 5.09 20.78 3.34
CA ARG A 574 4.24 21.04 2.17
C ARG A 574 5.01 21.17 0.85
N ILE A 575 6.15 20.48 0.76
CA ILE A 575 6.97 20.42 -0.45
C ILE A 575 6.37 19.37 -1.40
N TYR A 576 5.90 18.25 -0.85
CA TYR A 576 5.29 17.13 -1.56
C TYR A 576 6.16 16.58 -2.72
N PRO A 577 7.43 16.20 -2.50
CA PRO A 577 8.24 15.52 -3.50
C PRO A 577 7.52 14.38 -4.24
N GLY A 578 7.86 14.19 -5.52
CA GLY A 578 7.33 13.07 -6.30
C GLY A 578 5.83 13.17 -6.58
N THR A 579 5.31 14.37 -6.85
CA THR A 579 3.87 14.61 -7.04
C THR A 579 3.51 14.76 -8.51
N LEU A 580 2.42 14.10 -8.90
CA LEU A 580 1.66 14.28 -10.13
C LEU A 580 0.18 14.37 -9.76
N ALA A 581 -0.48 15.49 -10.07
CA ALA A 581 -1.90 15.67 -9.74
C ALA A 581 -2.63 16.55 -10.76
N LEU A 582 -3.88 16.20 -11.03
CA LEU A 582 -4.84 17.08 -11.69
C LEU A 582 -5.86 17.56 -10.66
N ARG A 583 -6.05 18.86 -10.60
CA ARG A 583 -7.03 19.49 -9.72
C ARG A 583 -7.64 20.71 -10.37
N ARG A 584 -8.84 21.07 -9.91
CA ARG A 584 -9.41 22.39 -10.10
C ARG A 584 -9.08 23.25 -8.89
N VAL A 585 -8.65 24.48 -9.12
CA VAL A 585 -8.25 25.43 -8.07
C VAL A 585 -9.06 26.72 -8.23
N THR A 586 -9.51 27.27 -7.11
CA THR A 586 -10.08 28.63 -7.05
C THR A 586 -9.29 29.46 -6.05
N ASP A 587 -8.37 30.29 -6.55
CA ASP A 587 -7.59 31.20 -5.71
C ASP A 587 -8.52 32.31 -5.14
N PRO A 588 -8.26 32.84 -3.93
CA PRO A 588 -9.05 33.94 -3.36
C PRO A 588 -9.12 35.15 -4.30
N GLY A 589 -10.33 35.50 -4.76
CA GLY A 589 -10.56 36.62 -5.68
C GLY A 589 -10.15 36.36 -7.14
N GLY A 590 -9.71 35.14 -7.47
CA GLY A 590 -9.34 34.72 -8.83
C GLY A 590 -10.44 33.93 -9.55
N SER A 591 -10.35 33.87 -10.87
CA SER A 591 -11.15 32.94 -11.67
C SER A 591 -10.64 31.50 -11.50
N PRO A 592 -11.52 30.49 -11.51
CA PRO A 592 -11.11 29.10 -11.37
C PRO A 592 -10.29 28.61 -12.57
N PHE A 593 -9.38 27.67 -12.31
CA PHE A 593 -8.56 27.04 -13.33
C PHE A 593 -8.29 25.56 -13.01
N TRP A 594 -8.03 24.79 -14.06
CA TRP A 594 -7.48 23.43 -13.98
C TRP A 594 -5.96 23.51 -13.89
N ASP A 595 -5.38 22.72 -13.01
CA ASP A 595 -3.95 22.71 -12.74
C ASP A 595 -3.42 21.28 -12.82
N PHE A 596 -2.56 21.04 -13.80
CA PHE A 596 -1.70 19.87 -13.81
C PHE A 596 -0.42 20.19 -13.02
N TRP A 597 -0.49 19.92 -11.72
CA TRP A 597 0.55 20.17 -10.74
C TRP A 597 1.55 19.00 -10.68
N THR A 598 2.85 19.34 -10.74
CA THR A 598 3.93 18.38 -10.52
C THR A 598 4.99 18.91 -9.57
N VAL A 599 5.64 17.99 -8.84
CA VAL A 599 6.82 18.28 -8.00
C VAL A 599 7.88 17.21 -8.27
N SER A 600 9.10 17.65 -8.59
CA SER A 600 10.25 16.77 -8.80
C SER A 600 10.60 15.91 -7.58
N ASP A 601 11.35 14.83 -7.81
CA ASP A 601 11.71 13.82 -6.79
C ASP A 601 12.44 14.35 -5.55
N ASP A 602 13.15 15.47 -5.65
CA ASP A 602 13.87 16.10 -4.53
C ASP A 602 13.10 17.28 -3.92
N GLY A 603 11.88 17.54 -4.41
CA GLY A 603 11.04 18.63 -3.94
C GLY A 603 11.46 20.03 -4.37
N ARG A 604 12.55 20.19 -5.14
CA ARG A 604 13.12 21.52 -5.44
C ARG A 604 12.42 22.25 -6.57
N GLU A 605 11.88 21.50 -7.52
CA GLU A 605 11.13 22.05 -8.65
C GLU A 605 9.65 21.69 -8.54
N ARG A 606 8.82 22.73 -8.43
CA ARG A 606 7.35 22.65 -8.45
C ARG A 606 6.84 23.39 -9.67
N HIS A 607 5.97 22.74 -10.45
CA HIS A 607 5.42 23.32 -11.67
C HIS A 607 3.90 23.15 -11.73
N GLU A 608 3.20 24.26 -11.93
CA GLU A 608 1.74 24.32 -12.18
C GLU A 608 1.50 24.58 -13.66
N LEU A 609 0.73 23.73 -14.32
CA LEU A 609 0.32 23.93 -15.71
C LEU A 609 -1.17 24.27 -15.70
N ARG A 610 -1.47 25.57 -15.84
CA ARG A 610 -2.81 26.11 -15.65
C ARG A 610 -3.57 26.22 -16.98
N ALA A 611 -4.83 25.80 -16.98
CA ALA A 611 -5.79 26.07 -18.04
C ALA A 611 -7.06 26.68 -17.42
N ASN A 612 -7.62 27.73 -18.03
CA ASN A 612 -8.84 28.36 -17.50
C ASN A 612 -9.98 27.33 -17.40
N ASP A 613 -10.75 27.40 -16.32
CA ASP A 613 -11.94 26.55 -16.20
C ASP A 613 -13.08 27.11 -17.06
N THR A 614 -13.34 26.44 -18.19
CA THR A 614 -14.40 26.78 -19.15
C THR A 614 -15.53 25.74 -19.15
N LEU A 615 -15.49 24.78 -18.23
CA LEU A 615 -16.43 23.66 -18.22
C LEU A 615 -17.75 24.06 -17.56
N SER A 616 -18.86 23.77 -18.23
CA SER A 616 -20.19 23.85 -17.64
C SER A 616 -20.46 22.63 -16.77
N PRO A 617 -21.51 22.63 -15.94
CA PRO A 617 -22.01 21.39 -15.35
C PRO A 617 -22.29 20.30 -16.40
N GLY A 618 -22.01 19.05 -16.04
CA GLY A 618 -22.18 17.89 -16.93
C GLY A 618 -20.92 17.07 -17.15
N TRP A 619 -21.05 16.05 -18.02
CA TRP A 619 -19.98 15.12 -18.35
C TRP A 619 -18.90 15.77 -19.23
N HIS A 620 -17.66 15.69 -18.76
CA HIS A 620 -16.47 16.19 -19.46
C HIS A 620 -15.35 15.16 -19.43
N HIS A 621 -14.58 15.11 -20.52
CA HIS A 621 -13.39 14.28 -20.62
C HIS A 621 -12.16 15.10 -20.21
N LEU A 622 -11.37 14.59 -19.28
CA LEU A 622 -10.13 15.19 -18.82
C LEU A 622 -8.98 14.22 -19.06
N ALA A 623 -7.85 14.74 -19.55
CA ALA A 623 -6.66 13.91 -19.70
C ALA A 623 -5.36 14.67 -19.46
N LEU A 624 -4.34 13.95 -19.01
CA LEU A 624 -2.97 14.40 -18.79
C LEU A 624 -2.03 13.57 -19.65
N THR A 625 -0.97 14.18 -20.18
CA THR A 625 0.17 13.45 -20.73
C THR A 625 1.47 13.97 -20.14
N TRP A 626 2.45 13.09 -19.97
CA TRP A 626 3.80 13.46 -19.55
C TRP A 626 4.86 12.60 -20.22
N ASP A 627 6.02 13.20 -20.45
CA ASP A 627 7.26 12.56 -20.88
C ASP A 627 8.40 13.21 -20.08
N ALA A 628 8.90 12.49 -19.07
CA ALA A 628 9.94 12.96 -18.18
C ALA A 628 11.29 13.14 -18.91
N ALA A 629 11.56 12.36 -19.96
CA ALA A 629 12.80 12.48 -20.74
C ALA A 629 12.78 13.73 -21.63
N ALA A 630 11.63 14.05 -22.22
CA ALA A 630 11.44 15.30 -22.96
C ALA A 630 11.20 16.51 -22.05
N GLY A 631 10.92 16.29 -20.76
CA GLY A 631 10.47 17.32 -19.83
C GLY A 631 9.16 17.98 -20.28
N HIS A 632 8.31 17.22 -20.98
CA HIS A 632 7.07 17.70 -21.59
C HIS A 632 5.85 17.20 -20.82
N LYS A 633 4.87 18.07 -20.60
CA LYS A 633 3.55 17.68 -20.07
C LYS A 633 2.44 18.50 -20.71
N ALA A 634 1.26 17.89 -20.84
CA ALA A 634 0.08 18.55 -21.39
C ALA A 634 -1.20 18.15 -20.64
N LEU A 635 -2.17 19.06 -20.68
CA LEU A 635 -3.51 18.94 -20.13
C LEU A 635 -4.51 19.08 -21.27
N TYR A 636 -5.45 18.14 -21.36
CA TYR A 636 -6.51 18.10 -22.35
C TYR A 636 -7.88 18.22 -21.68
N LEU A 637 -8.75 19.03 -22.28
CA LEU A 637 -10.16 19.18 -21.91
C LEU A 637 -11.02 18.81 -23.12
N ASN A 638 -11.93 17.85 -22.97
CA ASN A 638 -12.80 17.30 -24.02
C ASN A 638 -12.02 16.91 -25.29
N GLY A 639 -10.89 16.21 -25.11
CA GLY A 639 -10.02 15.75 -26.21
C GLY A 639 -9.20 16.84 -26.91
N SER A 640 -9.33 18.11 -26.51
CA SER A 640 -8.54 19.21 -27.07
C SER A 640 -7.44 19.64 -26.09
N GLU A 641 -6.24 19.94 -26.60
CA GLU A 641 -5.14 20.42 -25.76
C GLU A 641 -5.49 21.80 -25.20
N ALA A 642 -5.57 21.89 -23.87
CA ALA A 642 -5.90 23.13 -23.16
C ALA A 642 -4.64 23.88 -22.71
N ALA A 643 -3.59 23.15 -22.34
CA ALA A 643 -2.28 23.70 -22.02
C ALA A 643 -1.18 22.64 -22.21
N SER A 644 0.01 23.08 -22.58
CA SER A 644 1.22 22.24 -22.66
C SER A 644 2.46 23.06 -22.32
N THR A 645 3.52 22.37 -21.92
CA THR A 645 4.82 22.99 -21.62
C THR A 645 5.96 21.98 -21.79
N SER A 646 7.16 22.49 -21.99
CA SER A 646 8.40 21.73 -22.13
C SER A 646 9.45 22.25 -21.14
N ALA A 647 10.56 21.51 -20.99
CA ALA A 647 11.66 21.84 -20.08
C ALA A 647 11.25 21.89 -18.60
N VAL A 648 10.30 21.04 -18.21
CA VAL A 648 9.89 20.83 -16.81
C VAL A 648 10.58 19.60 -16.25
N ARG A 649 11.12 19.68 -15.03
CA ARG A 649 11.61 18.50 -14.32
C ARG A 649 10.45 17.75 -13.68
N LEU A 650 10.00 16.72 -14.36
CA LEU A 650 8.92 15.84 -13.92
C LEU A 650 9.41 14.83 -12.86
N PRO A 651 8.52 14.36 -11.97
CA PRO A 651 8.86 13.29 -11.04
C PRO A 651 9.13 11.99 -11.80
N THR A 652 10.17 11.28 -11.36
CA THR A 652 10.49 9.91 -11.81
C THR A 652 10.14 8.87 -10.75
N ARG A 653 9.78 9.31 -9.54
CA ARG A 653 9.23 8.48 -8.47
C ARG A 653 7.93 9.11 -7.99
N LEU A 654 6.89 8.29 -7.91
CA LEU A 654 5.57 8.67 -7.41
C LEU A 654 5.32 7.94 -6.08
N GLY A 655 4.27 8.32 -5.38
CA GLY A 655 3.85 7.60 -4.17
C GLY A 655 3.22 6.27 -4.44
N GLU A 656 2.86 5.59 -3.36
CA GLU A 656 2.34 4.22 -3.38
C GLU A 656 0.94 4.13 -3.98
N ALA A 657 0.20 5.25 -4.04
CA ALA A 657 -1.20 5.27 -4.46
C ALA A 657 -1.52 6.37 -5.49
N LEU A 658 -2.41 6.02 -6.43
CA LEU A 658 -3.15 6.92 -7.29
C LEU A 658 -4.54 7.12 -6.70
N HIS A 659 -4.77 8.27 -6.06
CA HIS A 659 -6.06 8.64 -5.50
C HIS A 659 -6.99 9.18 -6.59
N VAL A 660 -8.29 8.89 -6.45
CA VAL A 660 -9.35 9.44 -7.29
C VAL A 660 -10.20 10.39 -6.45
N GLY A 661 -10.44 11.59 -6.98
CA GLY A 661 -11.34 12.55 -6.36
C GLY A 661 -10.84 13.29 -5.13
N ARG A 662 -9.60 13.06 -4.69
CA ARG A 662 -8.96 13.71 -3.52
C ARG A 662 -7.45 13.69 -3.65
N PHE A 663 -6.72 14.45 -2.81
CA PHE A 663 -5.25 14.52 -2.87
C PHE A 663 -4.56 13.28 -2.27
N THR A 664 -4.98 12.92 -1.07
CA THR A 664 -4.55 11.74 -0.31
C THR A 664 -5.68 11.31 0.61
N HIS A 665 -5.47 10.24 1.38
CA HIS A 665 -6.39 9.80 2.42
C HIS A 665 -6.70 10.93 3.42
N GLY A 666 -7.97 11.06 3.82
CA GLY A 666 -8.47 12.11 4.70
C GLY A 666 -8.53 13.52 4.09
N SER A 667 -8.15 13.69 2.81
CA SER A 667 -8.28 14.99 2.14
C SER A 667 -9.69 15.25 1.64
N ASP A 668 -10.06 16.54 1.61
CA ASP A 668 -11.34 17.01 1.08
C ASP A 668 -11.72 16.34 -0.26
N PRO A 669 -12.96 15.85 -0.41
CA PRO A 669 -13.43 15.30 -1.66
C PRO A 669 -13.61 16.41 -2.71
N SER A 670 -13.44 16.03 -3.97
CA SER A 670 -13.64 16.93 -5.10
C SER A 670 -15.09 17.36 -5.30
N GLY A 671 -16.06 16.50 -4.89
CA GLY A 671 -17.47 16.65 -5.21
C GLY A 671 -17.83 16.33 -6.68
N MET A 672 -16.89 15.79 -7.46
CA MET A 672 -17.15 15.30 -8.82
C MET A 672 -17.60 13.83 -8.79
N ILE A 673 -18.22 13.39 -9.88
CA ILE A 673 -18.51 11.97 -10.14
C ILE A 673 -17.55 11.50 -11.24
N PHE A 674 -17.02 10.28 -11.12
CA PHE A 674 -15.97 9.75 -11.98
C PHE A 674 -16.48 8.57 -12.80
N ASP A 675 -16.04 8.51 -14.05
CA ASP A 675 -16.32 7.43 -14.98
C ASP A 675 -15.07 7.16 -15.85
N GLU A 676 -14.91 5.94 -16.35
CA GLU A 676 -13.91 5.57 -17.36
C GLU A 676 -12.47 6.06 -17.09
N LEU A 677 -11.88 5.65 -15.95
CA LEU A 677 -10.49 5.95 -15.63
C LEU A 677 -9.55 5.01 -16.41
N LEU A 678 -8.69 5.60 -17.23
CA LEU A 678 -7.69 4.93 -18.07
C LEU A 678 -6.30 5.48 -17.79
N VAL A 679 -5.31 4.59 -17.66
CA VAL A 679 -3.90 4.97 -17.52
C VAL A 679 -3.04 4.22 -18.52
N TYR A 680 -2.37 4.95 -19.42
CA TYR A 680 -1.45 4.38 -20.40
C TYR A 680 0.00 4.61 -19.99
N ARG A 681 0.87 3.66 -20.35
CA ARG A 681 2.32 3.74 -20.14
C ARG A 681 3.07 4.63 -21.13
N ARG A 682 2.34 5.28 -22.04
CA ARG A 682 2.88 6.13 -23.11
C ARG A 682 2.08 7.42 -23.25
N VAL A 683 2.69 8.39 -23.89
CA VAL A 683 2.01 9.60 -24.36
C VAL A 683 1.12 9.23 -25.55
N LEU A 684 -0.19 9.42 -25.43
CA LEU A 684 -1.09 9.30 -26.59
C LEU A 684 -0.99 10.55 -27.46
N SER A 685 -1.20 10.36 -28.76
CA SER A 685 -1.30 11.45 -29.72
C SER A 685 -2.59 12.26 -29.53
N ALA A 686 -2.60 13.51 -30.04
CA ALA A 686 -3.80 14.33 -30.06
C ALA A 686 -4.96 13.72 -30.88
N ALA A 687 -4.69 12.77 -31.77
CA ALA A 687 -5.73 12.02 -32.47
C ALA A 687 -6.38 10.98 -31.56
N GLU A 688 -5.58 10.20 -30.85
CA GLU A 688 -6.05 9.23 -29.86
C GLU A 688 -6.81 9.91 -28.70
N MET A 689 -6.36 11.08 -28.24
CA MET A 689 -7.08 11.85 -27.22
C MET A 689 -8.46 12.31 -27.69
N ARG A 690 -8.56 12.81 -28.93
CA ARG A 690 -9.85 13.18 -29.52
C ARG A 690 -10.74 11.97 -29.70
N GLU A 691 -10.17 10.83 -30.09
CA GLU A 691 -10.93 9.58 -30.18
C GLU A 691 -11.53 9.23 -28.83
N LEU A 692 -10.73 9.14 -27.75
CA LEU A 692 -11.20 8.84 -26.39
C LEU A 692 -12.34 9.76 -25.94
N ALA A 693 -12.22 11.06 -26.20
CA ALA A 693 -13.24 12.05 -25.84
C ALA A 693 -14.55 11.93 -26.66
N GLN A 694 -14.49 11.35 -27.87
CA GLN A 694 -15.62 11.25 -28.80
C GLN A 694 -16.27 9.86 -28.85
N ARG A 695 -15.73 8.87 -28.12
CA ARG A 695 -16.30 7.52 -28.10
C ARG A 695 -17.73 7.54 -27.55
N ASN A 696 -18.59 6.76 -28.20
CA ASN A 696 -19.98 6.52 -27.79
C ASN A 696 -20.17 5.21 -27.02
N ALA A 697 -19.07 4.52 -26.70
CA ALA A 697 -19.04 3.27 -25.96
C ALA A 697 -17.72 3.15 -25.19
N PRO A 698 -17.71 2.42 -24.05
CA PRO A 698 -16.51 2.22 -23.24
C PRO A 698 -15.40 1.56 -24.05
N LEU A 699 -14.16 1.77 -23.61
CA LEU A 699 -13.02 1.07 -24.21
C LEU A 699 -13.12 -0.43 -23.87
N PRO A 700 -13.14 -1.35 -24.84
CA PRO A 700 -13.22 -2.77 -24.53
C PRO A 700 -11.96 -3.23 -23.79
N ALA A 701 -12.13 -3.80 -22.60
CA ALA A 701 -11.01 -4.31 -21.80
C ALA A 701 -10.43 -5.62 -22.38
N SER A 702 -11.29 -6.49 -22.92
CA SER A 702 -10.91 -7.84 -23.38
C SER A 702 -10.86 -7.97 -24.90
N ALA A 703 -9.87 -8.71 -25.40
CA ALA A 703 -9.88 -9.21 -26.76
C ALA A 703 -10.94 -10.33 -26.91
N THR A 704 -11.88 -10.17 -27.84
CA THR A 704 -12.88 -11.20 -28.17
C THR A 704 -12.39 -12.17 -29.26
N ARG A 705 -11.32 -11.78 -29.98
CA ARG A 705 -10.62 -12.60 -30.98
C ARG A 705 -9.12 -12.57 -30.71
N ILE A 706 -8.49 -13.74 -30.71
CA ILE A 706 -7.05 -13.91 -30.46
C ILE A 706 -6.41 -14.77 -31.53
N ALA A 707 -5.12 -14.57 -31.80
CA ALA A 707 -4.34 -15.30 -32.81
C ALA A 707 -3.24 -16.18 -32.19
N THR A 708 -3.18 -16.26 -30.87
CA THR A 708 -2.18 -17.01 -30.12
C THR A 708 -2.87 -17.93 -29.14
N THR A 709 -2.26 -19.09 -28.88
CA THR A 709 -2.76 -20.04 -27.86
C THR A 709 -2.52 -19.55 -26.44
N THR A 710 -1.49 -18.73 -26.24
CA THR A 710 -1.21 -18.13 -24.94
C THR A 710 -2.13 -16.93 -24.70
N LEU A 711 -2.84 -16.99 -23.57
CA LEU A 711 -3.72 -15.94 -23.05
C LEU A 711 -3.15 -15.39 -21.75
N ARG A 712 -3.16 -14.05 -21.64
CA ARG A 712 -3.07 -13.36 -20.35
C ARG A 712 -4.48 -13.14 -19.82
N LEU A 713 -4.72 -13.47 -18.57
CA LEU A 713 -5.94 -13.16 -17.82
C LEU A 713 -5.58 -12.17 -16.73
N ASP A 714 -6.21 -11.00 -16.70
CA ASP A 714 -6.15 -10.10 -15.56
C ASP A 714 -7.44 -10.29 -14.74
N LEU A 715 -7.27 -10.63 -13.46
CA LEU A 715 -8.34 -10.91 -12.53
C LEU A 715 -8.21 -9.96 -11.35
N ASN A 716 -9.26 -9.19 -11.05
CA ASN A 716 -9.29 -8.35 -9.86
C ASN A 716 -10.54 -8.69 -9.05
N ALA A 717 -10.37 -8.97 -7.75
CA ALA A 717 -11.46 -9.44 -6.91
C ALA A 717 -11.47 -8.80 -5.52
N SER A 718 -12.65 -8.73 -4.92
CA SER A 718 -12.87 -8.31 -3.54
C SER A 718 -14.02 -9.14 -2.93
N THR A 719 -13.97 -9.36 -1.62
CA THR A 719 -15.02 -10.06 -0.87
C THR A 719 -15.20 -9.41 0.50
N LEU A 720 -16.42 -9.51 1.03
CA LEU A 720 -16.74 -9.11 2.40
C LEU A 720 -16.46 -10.24 3.41
N ASN A 721 -16.14 -11.45 2.94
CA ASN A 721 -15.93 -12.64 3.77
C ASN A 721 -14.43 -12.94 4.01
N GLY A 722 -13.59 -11.90 4.10
CA GLY A 722 -12.14 -12.04 4.28
C GLY A 722 -11.37 -12.09 2.96
N ALA A 723 -10.67 -13.18 2.69
CA ALA A 723 -9.80 -13.30 1.51
C ALA A 723 -10.30 -14.32 0.46
N ILE A 724 -9.88 -14.12 -0.78
CA ILE A 724 -10.04 -15.11 -1.85
C ILE A 724 -9.09 -16.27 -1.58
N MET A 725 -9.64 -17.44 -1.30
CA MET A 725 -8.87 -18.64 -0.94
C MET A 725 -8.35 -19.38 -2.17
N ALA A 726 -9.14 -19.40 -3.24
CA ALA A 726 -8.76 -20.12 -4.44
C ALA A 726 -9.44 -19.58 -5.71
N VAL A 727 -8.78 -19.86 -6.83
CA VAL A 727 -9.26 -19.63 -8.20
C VAL A 727 -9.24 -20.95 -8.96
N GLN A 728 -10.21 -21.18 -9.84
CA GLN A 728 -10.20 -22.27 -10.82
C GLN A 728 -10.40 -21.69 -12.22
N LEU A 729 -9.57 -22.11 -13.16
CA LEU A 729 -9.71 -21.74 -14.57
C LEU A 729 -10.45 -22.87 -15.28
N GLY A 730 -11.50 -22.55 -16.04
CA GLY A 730 -12.31 -23.54 -16.72
C GLY A 730 -12.59 -23.24 -18.18
N ARG A 731 -12.50 -24.26 -19.03
CA ARG A 731 -12.77 -24.14 -20.46
C ARG A 731 -13.91 -25.06 -20.83
N ASP A 732 -14.90 -24.54 -21.54
CA ASP A 732 -16.06 -25.28 -22.03
C ASP A 732 -16.76 -26.08 -20.91
N GLY A 733 -16.89 -25.45 -19.74
CA GLY A 733 -17.52 -26.03 -18.54
C GLY A 733 -16.62 -26.94 -17.69
N VAL A 734 -15.38 -27.24 -18.09
CA VAL A 734 -14.43 -28.09 -17.35
C VAL A 734 -13.40 -27.22 -16.62
N PHE A 735 -13.33 -27.32 -15.29
CA PHE A 735 -12.46 -26.50 -14.42
C PHE A 735 -11.22 -27.25 -13.94
N SER A 736 -10.12 -26.51 -13.76
CA SER A 736 -8.88 -26.97 -13.12
C SER A 736 -9.06 -27.26 -11.63
N GLU A 737 -8.04 -27.88 -11.02
CA GLU A 737 -7.92 -27.87 -9.56
C GLU A 737 -7.80 -26.43 -9.02
N PRO A 738 -8.21 -26.18 -7.76
CA PRO A 738 -8.05 -24.89 -7.09
C PRO A 738 -6.58 -24.46 -7.00
N GLN A 739 -6.30 -23.21 -7.35
CA GLN A 739 -4.97 -22.59 -7.26
C GLN A 739 -5.05 -21.24 -6.52
N PRO A 740 -3.93 -20.73 -5.96
CA PRO A 740 -3.91 -19.44 -5.28
C PRO A 740 -4.36 -18.29 -6.18
N TYR A 741 -4.97 -17.28 -5.57
CA TYR A 741 -5.32 -16.03 -6.26
C TYR A 741 -4.04 -15.27 -6.65
N ASN A 742 -4.01 -14.80 -7.91
CA ASN A 742 -3.03 -13.87 -8.45
C ASN A 742 -3.80 -12.86 -9.33
N ASP A 743 -3.29 -11.63 -9.45
CA ASP A 743 -3.92 -10.62 -10.32
C ASP A 743 -3.76 -10.95 -11.82
N THR A 744 -2.79 -11.80 -12.16
CA THR A 744 -2.52 -12.21 -13.53
C THR A 744 -2.27 -13.71 -13.64
N PHE A 745 -2.88 -14.34 -14.65
CA PHE A 745 -2.64 -15.73 -15.01
C PHE A 745 -2.22 -15.84 -16.48
N ALA A 746 -1.29 -16.75 -16.75
CA ALA A 746 -1.01 -17.22 -18.11
C ALA A 746 -1.77 -18.52 -18.35
N TRP A 747 -2.50 -18.60 -19.46
CA TRP A 747 -3.28 -19.78 -19.83
C TRP A 747 -2.99 -20.19 -21.26
N GLU A 748 -2.63 -21.46 -21.46
CA GLU A 748 -2.41 -22.03 -22.78
C GLU A 748 -3.68 -22.75 -23.28
N LEU A 749 -4.20 -22.31 -24.43
CA LEU A 749 -5.28 -22.98 -25.15
C LEU A 749 -4.73 -24.08 -26.09
N PRO A 750 -5.60 -25.04 -26.48
CA PRO A 750 -5.25 -25.97 -27.54
C PRO A 750 -4.99 -25.20 -28.85
N PRO A 751 -4.03 -25.65 -29.68
CA PRO A 751 -3.76 -25.06 -30.98
C PRO A 751 -4.80 -25.47 -32.02
N VAL A 752 -6.08 -25.23 -31.71
CA VAL A 752 -7.23 -25.57 -32.54
C VAL A 752 -8.11 -24.33 -32.64
N GLU A 753 -8.35 -23.83 -33.85
CA GLU A 753 -9.24 -22.69 -34.05
C GLU A 753 -10.67 -23.02 -33.65
N GLY A 754 -11.39 -22.00 -33.20
CA GLY A 754 -12.78 -22.14 -32.80
C GLY A 754 -13.17 -21.17 -31.71
N THR A 755 -14.42 -21.33 -31.29
CA THR A 755 -14.99 -20.57 -30.18
C THR A 755 -14.79 -21.34 -28.88
N TYR A 756 -14.24 -20.67 -27.87
CA TYR A 756 -14.04 -21.21 -26.53
C TYR A 756 -14.85 -20.42 -25.51
N GLU A 757 -15.51 -21.11 -24.59
CA GLU A 757 -16.06 -20.50 -23.38
C GLU A 757 -15.05 -20.63 -22.25
N LEU A 758 -14.48 -19.51 -21.82
CA LEU A 758 -13.56 -19.44 -20.70
C LEU A 758 -14.32 -19.02 -19.44
N GLY A 759 -14.01 -19.67 -18.33
CA GLY A 759 -14.60 -19.44 -17.03
C GLY A 759 -13.53 -19.26 -15.96
N VAL A 760 -13.76 -18.34 -15.03
CA VAL A 760 -12.97 -18.18 -13.82
C VAL A 760 -13.89 -18.31 -12.63
N ARG A 761 -13.64 -19.28 -11.76
CA ARG A 761 -14.36 -19.47 -10.50
C ARG A 761 -13.50 -19.03 -9.34
N LEU A 762 -14.00 -18.13 -8.52
CA LEU A 762 -13.37 -17.69 -7.28
C LEU A 762 -14.07 -18.33 -6.09
N LEU A 763 -13.31 -18.66 -5.04
CA LEU A 763 -13.79 -19.17 -3.77
C LEU A 763 -13.22 -18.31 -2.64
N ASP A 764 -14.07 -17.82 -1.75
CA ASP A 764 -13.62 -17.11 -0.55
C ASP A 764 -13.54 -18.01 0.69
N GLN A 765 -13.17 -17.43 1.82
CA GLN A 765 -13.02 -18.13 3.09
C GLN A 765 -14.33 -18.68 3.66
N ALA A 766 -15.48 -18.09 3.28
CA ALA A 766 -16.80 -18.62 3.57
C ALA A 766 -17.24 -19.71 2.57
N ASN A 767 -16.36 -20.07 1.62
CA ASN A 767 -16.60 -21.04 0.55
C ASN A 767 -17.75 -20.63 -0.38
N THR A 768 -18.06 -19.33 -0.45
CA THR A 768 -18.97 -18.79 -1.45
C THR A 768 -18.22 -18.60 -2.77
N THR A 769 -18.94 -18.68 -3.89
CA THR A 769 -18.30 -18.75 -5.21
C THR A 769 -18.86 -17.76 -6.20
N THR A 770 -17.97 -17.12 -6.96
CA THR A 770 -18.31 -16.32 -8.14
C THR A 770 -17.76 -16.99 -9.38
N LEU A 771 -18.60 -17.16 -10.40
CA LEU A 771 -18.19 -17.65 -11.71
C LEU A 771 -18.36 -16.54 -12.75
N ILE A 772 -17.25 -16.16 -13.38
CA ILE A 772 -17.26 -15.24 -14.52
C ILE A 772 -16.96 -16.05 -15.77
N THR A 773 -17.82 -15.94 -16.79
CA THR A 773 -17.56 -16.55 -18.11
C THR A 773 -17.41 -15.50 -19.20
N ARG A 774 -16.60 -15.84 -20.21
CA ARG A 774 -16.31 -15.05 -21.40
C ARG A 774 -16.14 -15.96 -22.60
N THR A 775 -16.69 -15.54 -23.73
CA THR A 775 -16.52 -16.25 -24.99
C THR A 775 -15.44 -15.56 -25.82
N ILE A 776 -14.52 -16.35 -26.37
CA ILE A 776 -13.49 -15.86 -27.30
C ILE A 776 -13.45 -16.71 -28.56
N SER A 777 -12.92 -16.14 -29.64
CA SER A 777 -12.58 -16.83 -30.87
C SER A 777 -11.06 -16.94 -31.01
N LEU A 778 -10.52 -18.15 -31.04
CA LEU A 778 -9.14 -18.40 -31.44
C LEU A 778 -9.10 -18.58 -32.96
N ASP A 779 -8.34 -17.73 -33.62
CA ASP A 779 -8.33 -17.56 -35.07
C ASP A 779 -6.89 -17.31 -35.53
N PHE A 780 -6.24 -18.34 -36.08
CA PHE A 780 -4.85 -18.21 -36.50
C PHE A 780 -4.76 -17.50 -37.84
N ALA A 781 -3.58 -17.00 -38.16
CA ALA A 781 -3.34 -16.48 -39.49
C ALA A 781 -3.37 -17.62 -40.54
N PRO A 782 -3.89 -17.35 -41.75
CA PRO A 782 -3.90 -18.36 -42.81
C PRO A 782 -2.50 -18.88 -43.10
N VAL A 783 -2.38 -20.20 -43.29
CA VAL A 783 -1.10 -20.81 -43.67
C VAL A 783 -0.97 -20.74 -45.19
N LEU A 784 -0.11 -19.85 -45.68
CA LEU A 784 0.22 -19.71 -47.10
C LEU A 784 1.51 -20.43 -47.48
N SER A 785 1.44 -21.21 -48.55
CA SER A 785 2.60 -21.67 -49.32
C SER A 785 2.46 -21.22 -50.77
N ALA A 786 3.58 -20.85 -51.38
CA ALA A 786 3.63 -20.47 -52.79
C ALA A 786 4.80 -21.19 -53.46
N THR A 787 4.56 -21.76 -54.64
CA THR A 787 5.58 -22.44 -55.44
C THR A 787 5.55 -21.96 -56.87
N LEU A 788 6.73 -21.83 -57.47
CA LEU A 788 6.86 -21.52 -58.89
C LEU A 788 6.59 -22.78 -59.70
N GLN A 789 5.48 -22.82 -60.45
CA GLN A 789 5.16 -23.95 -61.32
C GLN A 789 5.85 -23.85 -62.68
N ALA A 790 5.88 -22.65 -63.26
CA ALA A 790 6.49 -22.40 -64.56
C ALA A 790 7.01 -20.96 -64.63
N SER A 791 8.10 -20.76 -65.38
CA SER A 791 8.62 -19.43 -65.66
C SER A 791 9.22 -19.34 -67.06
N THR A 792 9.00 -18.21 -67.73
CA THR A 792 9.66 -17.83 -68.99
C THR A 792 10.57 -16.61 -68.75
N LEU A 793 11.05 -15.96 -69.82
CA LEU A 793 11.73 -14.67 -69.76
C LEU A 793 10.80 -13.50 -69.38
N LEU A 794 9.49 -13.64 -69.57
CA LEU A 794 8.52 -12.55 -69.43
C LEU A 794 7.37 -12.87 -68.46
N THR A 795 7.16 -14.14 -68.10
CA THR A 795 6.02 -14.58 -67.30
C THR A 795 6.42 -15.61 -66.25
N ALA A 796 5.68 -15.70 -65.13
CA ALA A 796 5.68 -16.86 -64.25
C ALA A 796 4.27 -17.26 -63.89
N THR A 797 4.09 -18.55 -63.63
CA THR A 797 2.89 -19.11 -63.04
C THR A 797 3.22 -19.65 -61.66
N LEU A 798 2.46 -19.17 -60.67
CA LEU A 798 2.57 -19.57 -59.27
C LEU A 798 1.41 -20.48 -58.92
N ALA A 799 1.71 -21.57 -58.21
CA ALA A 799 0.71 -22.28 -57.43
C ALA A 799 0.74 -21.77 -55.99
N LEU A 800 -0.41 -21.31 -55.54
CA LEU A 800 -0.64 -20.88 -54.17
C LEU A 800 -1.50 -21.94 -53.48
N THR A 801 -1.12 -22.33 -52.29
CA THR A 801 -1.96 -23.16 -51.41
C THR A 801 -2.09 -22.43 -50.09
N ALA A 802 -3.31 -22.00 -49.77
CA ALA A 802 -3.65 -21.37 -48.51
C ALA A 802 -4.73 -22.19 -47.81
N THR A 803 -4.56 -22.41 -46.50
CA THR A 803 -5.52 -23.15 -45.67
C THR A 803 -5.89 -22.32 -44.45
N ASP A 804 -7.20 -22.20 -44.21
CA ASP A 804 -7.78 -21.43 -43.11
C ASP A 804 -9.26 -21.84 -42.91
N LEU A 805 -9.78 -21.80 -41.68
CA LEU A 805 -11.19 -22.09 -41.40
C LEU A 805 -12.13 -20.90 -41.72
N HIS A 806 -11.64 -19.67 -41.72
CA HIS A 806 -12.40 -18.45 -42.00
C HIS A 806 -12.30 -18.04 -43.49
N GLN A 807 -13.19 -18.62 -44.28
CA GLN A 807 -13.36 -18.28 -45.70
C GLN A 807 -14.34 -17.10 -45.91
N PRO A 808 -14.25 -16.35 -47.03
CA PRO A 808 -13.30 -16.49 -48.13
C PRO A 808 -11.94 -15.83 -47.85
N LEU A 809 -10.88 -16.37 -48.45
CA LEU A 809 -9.56 -15.74 -48.45
C LEU A 809 -9.43 -14.64 -49.50
N GLU A 810 -8.65 -13.61 -49.18
CA GLU A 810 -8.14 -12.60 -50.10
C GLU A 810 -6.61 -12.66 -50.15
N MET A 811 -6.02 -12.14 -51.23
CA MET A 811 -4.57 -12.11 -51.42
C MET A 811 -4.07 -10.73 -51.84
N GLN A 812 -2.80 -10.47 -51.54
CA GLN A 812 -2.06 -9.31 -52.00
C GLN A 812 -0.72 -9.75 -52.59
N ILE A 813 -0.28 -9.02 -53.60
CA ILE A 813 0.97 -9.27 -54.31
C ILE A 813 1.63 -7.93 -54.55
N SER A 814 2.90 -7.84 -54.18
CA SER A 814 3.66 -6.60 -54.33
C SER A 814 5.08 -6.90 -54.79
N PRO A 815 5.70 -6.00 -55.59
CA PRO A 815 7.13 -6.02 -55.84
C PRO A 815 7.96 -5.56 -54.61
N THR A 816 7.31 -5.09 -53.54
CA THR A 816 7.95 -4.68 -52.28
C THR A 816 7.30 -5.37 -51.09
N ALA A 817 8.08 -5.66 -50.06
CA ALA A 817 7.58 -6.27 -48.82
C ALA A 817 6.60 -5.36 -48.02
N ALA A 818 6.46 -4.08 -48.40
CA ALA A 818 5.62 -3.11 -47.70
C ALA A 818 4.13 -3.16 -48.11
N PHE A 819 3.82 -3.65 -49.33
CA PHE A 819 2.45 -3.70 -49.88
C PHE A 819 1.68 -2.35 -49.87
N SER A 820 2.40 -1.21 -49.79
CA SER A 820 1.84 0.13 -49.62
C SER A 820 0.87 0.56 -50.72
N ASP A 821 1.05 0.03 -51.94
CA ASP A 821 0.34 0.48 -53.14
C ASP A 821 -0.50 -0.63 -53.81
N THR A 822 -0.78 -1.71 -53.08
CA THR A 822 -1.46 -2.89 -53.63
C THR A 822 -2.76 -3.16 -52.91
N ALA A 823 -3.87 -3.30 -53.63
CA ALA A 823 -5.18 -3.61 -53.05
C ALA A 823 -5.32 -5.12 -52.78
N TRP A 824 -6.14 -5.48 -51.79
CA TRP A 824 -6.57 -6.86 -51.59
C TRP A 824 -7.50 -7.30 -52.72
N GLN A 825 -7.33 -8.54 -53.17
CA GLN A 825 -8.14 -9.16 -54.23
C GLN A 825 -8.55 -10.57 -53.79
N ALA A 826 -9.58 -11.15 -54.42
CA ALA A 826 -10.01 -12.52 -54.12
C ALA A 826 -8.86 -13.53 -54.30
N TYR A 827 -8.76 -14.51 -53.39
CA TYR A 827 -7.74 -15.55 -53.48
C TYR A 827 -7.90 -16.42 -54.73
N THR A 828 -6.80 -16.59 -55.46
CA THR A 828 -6.72 -17.48 -56.63
C THR A 828 -5.60 -18.50 -56.44
N PRO A 829 -5.88 -19.82 -56.47
CA PRO A 829 -4.87 -20.86 -56.21
C PRO A 829 -3.82 -21.01 -57.31
N THR A 830 -4.05 -20.44 -58.49
CA THR A 830 -3.08 -20.36 -59.57
C THR A 830 -3.08 -18.95 -60.14
N LEU A 831 -1.90 -18.39 -60.30
CA LEU A 831 -1.75 -17.02 -60.74
C LEU A 831 -0.63 -16.88 -61.79
N ALA A 832 -0.94 -16.22 -62.89
CA ALA A 832 0.05 -15.79 -63.87
C ALA A 832 0.48 -14.34 -63.57
N LEU A 833 1.79 -14.11 -63.53
CA LEU A 833 2.41 -12.80 -63.34
C LEU A 833 3.29 -12.44 -64.53
N ASP A 834 3.18 -11.20 -65.00
CA ASP A 834 4.08 -10.62 -65.98
C ASP A 834 5.31 -10.02 -65.27
N TRP A 835 6.50 -10.45 -65.66
CA TRP A 835 7.77 -9.98 -65.10
C TRP A 835 8.21 -8.74 -65.86
N GLN A 836 8.36 -7.63 -65.13
CA GLN A 836 9.03 -6.46 -65.68
C GLN A 836 10.49 -6.45 -65.25
N TRP A 837 11.38 -6.27 -66.23
CA TRP A 837 12.82 -6.11 -66.01
C TRP A 837 13.08 -4.76 -65.34
N ARG A 838 13.92 -4.73 -64.31
CA ARG A 838 14.56 -3.49 -63.89
C ARG A 838 15.68 -3.19 -64.89
N ALA A 839 15.66 -2.01 -65.49
CA ALA A 839 16.57 -1.63 -66.57
C ALA A 839 18.06 -1.55 -66.14
N ASP A 840 18.34 -1.62 -64.84
CA ASP A 840 19.65 -1.42 -64.22
C ASP A 840 20.20 -2.64 -63.46
N SER A 841 19.47 -3.76 -63.36
CA SER A 841 19.94 -4.96 -62.63
C SER A 841 19.97 -6.22 -63.49
N ALA A 842 21.06 -6.98 -63.40
CA ALA A 842 21.19 -8.33 -63.99
C ALA A 842 20.35 -9.40 -63.26
N GLU A 843 19.53 -8.99 -62.28
CA GLU A 843 18.71 -9.82 -61.42
C GLU A 843 17.23 -9.52 -61.64
N ARG A 844 16.40 -10.57 -61.61
CA ARG A 844 14.94 -10.43 -61.64
C ARG A 844 14.46 -9.99 -60.26
N ALA A 845 13.56 -9.01 -60.20
CA ALA A 845 13.00 -8.51 -58.93
C ALA A 845 12.13 -9.58 -58.25
N PRO A 846 12.22 -9.75 -56.91
CA PRO A 846 11.38 -10.69 -56.17
C PRO A 846 9.92 -10.21 -56.11
N PHE A 847 9.00 -11.15 -55.95
CA PHE A 847 7.61 -10.87 -55.61
C PHE A 847 7.30 -11.30 -54.19
N TYR A 848 6.45 -10.54 -53.52
CA TYR A 848 5.96 -10.83 -52.18
C TYR A 848 4.47 -11.13 -52.25
N VAL A 849 4.05 -12.24 -51.66
CA VAL A 849 2.65 -12.65 -51.59
C VAL A 849 2.25 -12.82 -50.13
N ARG A 850 1.05 -12.35 -49.80
CA ARG A 850 0.39 -12.64 -48.52
C ARG A 850 -1.10 -12.87 -48.76
N VAL A 851 -1.74 -13.61 -47.86
CA VAL A 851 -3.20 -13.77 -47.86
C VAL A 851 -3.78 -13.26 -46.56
N ARG A 852 -5.06 -12.92 -46.58
CA ARG A 852 -5.85 -12.69 -45.38
C ARG A 852 -7.14 -13.49 -45.44
N ASP A 853 -7.66 -13.83 -44.27
CA ASP A 853 -8.99 -14.41 -44.13
C ASP A 853 -10.10 -13.35 -44.10
N ALA A 854 -11.35 -13.81 -43.98
CA ALA A 854 -12.50 -12.93 -43.76
C ALA A 854 -12.45 -12.20 -42.40
N GLY A 855 -11.61 -12.68 -41.48
CA GLY A 855 -11.32 -12.10 -40.18
C GLY A 855 -10.37 -10.93 -40.16
N GLY A 856 -9.62 -10.74 -41.25
CA GLY A 856 -8.54 -9.76 -41.35
C GLY A 856 -7.17 -10.27 -40.83
N GLN A 857 -7.05 -11.52 -40.39
CA GLN A 857 -5.75 -12.13 -40.06
C GLN A 857 -4.93 -12.32 -41.33
N VAL A 858 -3.64 -11.95 -41.26
CA VAL A 858 -2.75 -11.94 -42.43
C VAL A 858 -1.67 -13.00 -42.26
N SER A 859 -1.47 -13.83 -43.29
CA SER A 859 -0.42 -14.85 -43.32
C SER A 859 0.99 -14.24 -43.21
N GLN A 860 1.99 -15.09 -42.97
CA GLN A 860 3.37 -14.75 -43.30
C GLN A 860 3.48 -14.26 -44.75
N VAL A 861 4.41 -13.34 -45.00
CA VAL A 861 4.77 -12.92 -46.35
C VAL A 861 5.69 -13.98 -46.96
N VAL A 862 5.29 -14.53 -48.10
CA VAL A 862 6.13 -15.43 -48.90
C VAL A 862 6.86 -14.61 -49.95
N GLN A 863 8.19 -14.58 -49.87
CA GLN A 863 9.05 -14.03 -50.92
C GLN A 863 9.30 -15.12 -51.97
N LEU A 864 9.14 -14.76 -53.23
CA LEU A 864 9.40 -15.62 -54.37
C LEU A 864 10.52 -15.01 -55.21
N ASP A 865 11.68 -15.65 -55.17
CA ASP A 865 12.83 -15.32 -56.00
C ASP A 865 12.75 -16.04 -57.34
N ALA A 866 13.31 -15.41 -58.38
CA ALA A 866 13.35 -16.03 -59.69
C ALA A 866 14.49 -17.06 -59.80
N PRO A 867 14.30 -18.20 -60.48
CA PRO A 867 15.40 -19.08 -60.82
C PRO A 867 16.37 -18.37 -61.79
N LEU A 868 17.65 -18.30 -61.41
CA LEU A 868 18.75 -17.86 -62.27
C LEU A 868 19.07 -18.94 -63.32
N THR A 869 18.24 -19.13 -64.34
CA THR A 869 18.67 -19.91 -65.51
C THR A 869 19.55 -19.06 -66.41
N ARG A 870 20.88 -19.16 -66.22
CA ARG A 870 21.86 -18.67 -67.20
C ARG A 870 21.73 -19.50 -68.49
N VAL A 871 21.17 -18.91 -69.54
CA VAL A 871 21.29 -19.48 -70.90
C VAL A 871 22.61 -18.98 -71.47
N TYR A 872 23.63 -19.84 -71.50
CA TYR A 872 24.81 -19.60 -72.33
C TYR A 872 24.41 -19.81 -73.80
N LEU A 873 24.21 -18.72 -74.55
CA LEU A 873 24.17 -18.77 -76.00
C LEU A 873 25.61 -18.76 -76.54
N PRO A 874 26.09 -19.81 -77.22
CA PRO A 874 27.34 -19.71 -77.96
C PRO A 874 27.13 -18.72 -79.12
N LEU A 875 27.91 -17.63 -79.11
CA LEU A 875 28.05 -16.75 -80.26
C LEU A 875 28.68 -17.56 -81.41
N VAL A 876 27.88 -17.96 -82.39
CA VAL A 876 28.40 -18.33 -83.70
C VAL A 876 28.63 -17.01 -84.44
N VAL A 877 29.88 -16.55 -84.43
CA VAL A 877 30.35 -15.49 -85.32
C VAL A 877 30.35 -16.07 -86.74
N ARG A 878 29.63 -15.42 -87.67
CA ARG A 878 29.90 -15.51 -89.10
C ARG A 878 30.32 -14.14 -89.60
#